data_AF-A0A2R5LCJ1-F1
#
_entry.id   AF-A0A2R5LCJ1-F1
#
_cell.length_a   1.000
_cell.length_b   1.000
_cell.length_c   1.000
_cell.angle_alpha   90.00
_cell.angle_beta   90.00
_cell.angle_gamma   90.00
#
_symmetry.space_group_name_H-M   'P 1'
#
loop_
_entity.id
_entity.type
_entity.pdbx_description
1 polymer ?
#
loop_
_entity_poly.entity_id
_entity_poly.type
_entity_poly.pdbx_seq_one_letter_code
_entity_poly.pdbx_strand_id
1 'polypeptide(L)'
;MEKFLSTCKKNLDNLDSFAKVHVVLGNESCDLDSAVSTIVTAYLLHELQPVSNVLVLPVLNVCKKDIKLRTEITYFFEQVDLSFDIMVYRDDIDLKKLHSQNKLSLTLVDHNLLPQEDAELQCAVKEIIDHHRLETSHRCDKTVEMVGSCSTLVAEKVLHSKADLIDPQIALLLFGTILLDTVCLSESARKATPKDRNVISKLQELLPEVTQEEVFKSLQTSKNNVSGLTLDELLRRDLKAVSTATKHIAISSIPGEIKSLGQQNGIEGKLGQFCKDHGYNALVVLSVKRDEKCNGVQRGLAVFSYDVLLRQQITSALMAVAEPCLELELCGLSTDNFISFAQKNCHASRKVVLPVIRKFLLSLEDNVLPKASDQPVTNGIPSGERLTMASNQSPDDFTLSEQPLSPQNSSSSASETAKDGGAEKHEDSSVLADPFPEHPSLYKAQTVDFPECPQHTKSGQTRLGSVGLDDDTDDDILSRGDQPSISEMKRERPSTLSGGDGRKRKIKVNPDILHSSIGFDDDQKSLSSISNRSDCGVSSPVDGLSTPDIDTPDEMDDSVLERDDSTLSEPIPELSAMEEFQEERSWRTCTVGGLERKVDMKVIEPYKKVLSHGGYFGEDRHAIIVFSACYLPDRSRKDYDYVMDNLFLYVLTTLDQLVAEDYVLIYLHGATERSAMPSFGWLKRCYQMIDRRLRKNLKGLYLVHPTFWVKTIVIMTRPFISSKFYRKLAFVNSLEELGGLVPMEYVCIPDKVKQFDAERLLEG
;
A
#
# COMPACT_ATOMS: atom_id res chain seq x y z
N MET A 1 36.97 -5.65 4.51
CA MET A 1 36.05 -4.66 3.92
C MET A 1 36.59 -3.21 3.89
N GLU A 2 36.96 -2.58 5.02
CA GLU A 2 37.28 -1.13 5.10
C GLU A 2 38.27 -0.61 4.04
N LYS A 3 39.33 -1.36 3.72
CA LYS A 3 40.32 -0.96 2.71
C LYS A 3 39.68 -0.70 1.34
N PHE A 4 38.68 -1.49 0.96
CA PHE A 4 37.91 -1.30 -0.27
C PHE A 4 37.08 0.00 -0.19
N LEU A 5 36.36 0.24 0.89
CA LEU A 5 35.58 1.47 1.12
C LEU A 5 36.46 2.72 1.11
N SER A 6 37.60 2.71 1.83
CA SER A 6 38.58 3.79 1.80
C SER A 6 39.16 4.03 0.40
N THR A 7 39.32 2.98 -0.41
CA THR A 7 39.75 3.08 -1.80
C THR A 7 38.65 3.67 -2.69
N CYS A 8 37.39 3.30 -2.47
CA CYS A 8 36.23 3.92 -3.14
C CYS A 8 36.20 5.43 -2.88
N LYS A 9 36.24 5.84 -1.61
CA LYS A 9 36.22 7.26 -1.21
C LYS A 9 37.34 8.07 -1.86
N LYS A 10 38.57 7.55 -1.85
CA LYS A 10 39.75 8.21 -2.44
C LYS A 10 39.70 8.38 -3.95
N ASN A 11 38.88 7.62 -4.66
CA ASN A 11 38.77 7.68 -6.12
C ASN A 11 37.57 8.53 -6.60
N LEU A 12 36.76 9.09 -5.70
CA LEU A 12 35.64 9.99 -6.05
C LEU A 12 36.08 11.25 -6.82
N ASP A 13 37.24 11.81 -6.49
CA ASP A 13 37.78 12.98 -7.20
C ASP A 13 38.41 12.62 -8.56
N ASN A 14 38.56 11.32 -8.85
CA ASN A 14 39.28 10.80 -10.03
C ASN A 14 38.47 9.75 -10.82
N LEU A 15 37.13 9.81 -10.75
CA LEU A 15 36.23 8.92 -11.50
C LEU A 15 36.50 8.97 -13.00
N ASP A 16 36.99 10.09 -13.52
CA ASP A 16 37.27 10.25 -14.94
C ASP A 16 38.41 9.36 -15.46
N SER A 17 39.30 8.88 -14.59
CA SER A 17 40.40 7.96 -14.94
C SER A 17 39.97 6.52 -15.22
N PHE A 18 38.76 6.13 -14.84
CA PHE A 18 38.22 4.79 -15.05
C PHE A 18 37.39 4.73 -16.34
N ALA A 19 37.50 3.62 -17.08
CA ALA A 19 36.70 3.40 -18.28
C ALA A 19 35.21 3.24 -17.97
N LYS A 20 34.87 2.63 -16.81
CA LYS A 20 33.50 2.59 -16.27
C LYS A 20 33.49 2.73 -14.75
N VAL A 21 32.38 3.24 -14.25
CA VAL A 21 32.03 3.24 -12.83
C VAL A 21 30.78 2.38 -12.66
N HIS A 22 30.89 1.34 -11.84
CA HIS A 22 29.80 0.44 -11.49
C HIS A 22 29.31 0.78 -10.09
N VAL A 23 28.13 1.37 -9.97
CA VAL A 23 27.54 1.77 -8.70
C VAL A 23 26.56 0.69 -8.24
N VAL A 24 26.72 0.25 -7.01
CA VAL A 24 25.68 -0.49 -6.28
C VAL A 24 24.89 0.53 -5.47
N LEU A 25 23.57 0.50 -5.60
CA LEU A 25 22.66 1.49 -5.02
C LEU A 25 21.50 0.79 -4.28
N GLY A 26 21.27 1.20 -3.04
CA GLY A 26 20.10 0.80 -2.23
C GLY A 26 18.87 1.71 -2.45
N ASN A 27 17.75 1.41 -1.79
CA ASN A 27 16.52 2.21 -1.86
C ASN A 27 16.70 3.60 -1.19
N GLU A 28 15.81 4.55 -1.48
CA GLU A 28 15.89 5.92 -0.93
C GLU A 28 15.51 6.02 0.56
N SER A 29 14.96 4.96 1.15
CA SER A 29 14.87 4.84 2.62
C SER A 29 16.27 4.79 3.22
N CYS A 30 17.22 4.11 2.56
CA CYS A 30 18.53 3.77 3.08
C CYS A 30 18.41 3.28 4.54
N ASP A 31 17.59 2.27 4.74
CA ASP A 31 17.55 1.50 5.98
C ASP A 31 18.75 0.56 6.07
N LEU A 32 18.80 -0.26 7.12
CA LEU A 32 19.94 -1.11 7.38
C LEU A 32 20.13 -2.17 6.29
N ASP A 33 19.03 -2.71 5.73
CA ASP A 33 19.11 -3.71 4.67
C ASP A 33 19.67 -3.14 3.38
N SER A 34 19.11 -2.02 2.89
CA SER A 34 19.67 -1.30 1.75
C SER A 34 21.16 -0.94 1.95
N ALA A 35 21.56 -0.49 3.14
CA ALA A 35 22.94 -0.10 3.41
C ALA A 35 23.91 -1.30 3.42
N VAL A 36 23.57 -2.39 4.13
CA VAL A 36 24.41 -3.59 4.22
C VAL A 36 24.43 -4.34 2.90
N SER A 37 23.27 -4.54 2.26
CA SER A 37 23.16 -5.13 0.92
C SER A 37 24.02 -4.37 -0.10
N THR A 38 24.05 -3.03 -0.03
CA THR A 38 24.86 -2.19 -0.93
C THR A 38 26.36 -2.42 -0.71
N ILE A 39 26.83 -2.32 0.54
CA ILE A 39 28.25 -2.45 0.89
C ILE A 39 28.77 -3.84 0.55
N VAL A 40 28.06 -4.89 0.96
CA VAL A 40 28.48 -6.28 0.77
C VAL A 40 28.44 -6.68 -0.71
N THR A 41 27.40 -6.29 -1.45
CA THR A 41 27.32 -6.56 -2.90
C THR A 41 28.42 -5.83 -3.67
N ALA A 42 28.71 -4.56 -3.35
CA ALA A 42 29.81 -3.83 -3.97
C ALA A 42 31.17 -4.47 -3.68
N TYR A 43 31.39 -4.93 -2.45
CA TYR A 43 32.64 -5.60 -2.07
C TYR A 43 32.79 -6.96 -2.77
N LEU A 44 31.70 -7.75 -2.88
CA LEU A 44 31.67 -8.97 -3.67
C LEU A 44 32.01 -8.71 -5.13
N LEU A 45 31.35 -7.74 -5.76
CA LEU A 45 31.58 -7.40 -7.17
C LEU A 45 33.03 -6.97 -7.38
N HIS A 46 33.60 -6.11 -6.52
CA HIS A 46 35.01 -5.71 -6.57
C HIS A 46 35.96 -6.92 -6.52
N GLU A 47 35.71 -7.84 -5.59
CA GLU A 47 36.51 -9.06 -5.37
C GLU A 47 36.34 -10.14 -6.44
N LEU A 48 35.35 -9.99 -7.33
CA LEU A 48 35.12 -10.83 -8.51
C LEU A 48 35.59 -10.18 -9.83
N GLN A 49 35.96 -8.88 -9.83
CA GLN A 49 36.34 -8.20 -11.08
C GLN A 49 37.72 -8.65 -11.57
N PRO A 50 37.85 -9.14 -12.82
CA PRO A 50 39.13 -9.50 -13.41
C PRO A 50 39.85 -8.31 -14.08
N VAL A 51 39.27 -7.10 -14.09
CA VAL A 51 39.73 -5.95 -14.88
C VAL A 51 39.96 -4.72 -14.00
N SER A 52 41.19 -4.21 -13.99
CA SER A 52 41.63 -3.06 -13.18
C SER A 52 41.10 -1.68 -13.62
N ASN A 53 40.26 -1.62 -14.65
CA ASN A 53 39.80 -0.37 -15.30
C ASN A 53 38.29 -0.09 -15.09
N VAL A 54 37.67 -0.78 -14.14
CA VAL A 54 36.30 -0.52 -13.70
C VAL A 54 36.33 -0.27 -12.19
N LEU A 55 35.74 0.84 -11.76
CA LEU A 55 35.62 1.17 -10.34
C LEU A 55 34.25 0.70 -9.84
N VAL A 56 34.22 -0.16 -8.83
CA VAL A 56 32.98 -0.54 -8.13
C VAL A 56 32.81 0.38 -6.92
N LEU A 57 31.63 0.99 -6.76
CA LEU A 57 31.30 1.91 -5.67
C LEU A 57 30.01 1.48 -4.96
N PRO A 58 30.01 1.25 -3.64
CA PRO A 58 28.80 1.21 -2.83
C PRO A 58 28.33 2.65 -2.55
N VAL A 59 27.15 3.02 -3.00
CA VAL A 59 26.56 4.34 -2.75
C VAL A 59 25.37 4.19 -1.81
N LEU A 60 25.51 4.67 -0.57
CA LEU A 60 24.40 4.78 0.37
C LEU A 60 23.43 5.84 -0.17
N ASN A 61 22.20 5.45 -0.46
CA ASN A 61 21.23 6.30 -1.16
C ASN A 61 20.53 7.30 -0.21
N VAL A 62 21.34 8.07 0.51
CA VAL A 62 20.98 9.09 1.49
C VAL A 62 22.02 10.22 1.43
N CYS A 63 21.63 11.45 1.77
CA CYS A 63 22.59 12.55 1.87
C CYS A 63 23.51 12.35 3.10
N LYS A 64 24.79 12.77 3.02
CA LYS A 64 25.75 12.63 4.14
C LYS A 64 25.25 13.26 5.44
N LYS A 65 24.48 14.35 5.36
CA LYS A 65 23.87 15.05 6.52
C LYS A 65 22.68 14.30 7.17
N ASP A 66 22.15 13.28 6.51
CA ASP A 66 20.93 12.56 6.91
C ASP A 66 21.23 11.13 7.40
N ILE A 67 22.45 10.60 7.26
CA ILE A 67 22.81 9.25 7.73
C ILE A 67 22.58 9.05 9.24
N LYS A 68 22.85 10.07 10.05
CA LYS A 68 22.61 10.06 11.51
C LYS A 68 21.14 9.84 11.89
N LEU A 69 20.21 10.08 10.97
CA LEU A 69 18.78 9.85 11.17
C LEU A 69 18.42 8.36 11.13
N ARG A 70 19.36 7.51 10.69
CA ARG A 70 19.31 6.04 10.73
C ARG A 70 20.12 5.58 11.94
N THR A 71 19.48 5.61 13.10
CA THR A 71 20.12 5.40 14.40
C THR A 71 20.54 3.94 14.57
N GLU A 72 19.87 3.00 13.91
CA GLU A 72 20.27 1.59 13.80
C GLU A 72 21.55 1.42 12.98
N ILE A 73 21.69 2.14 11.86
CA ILE A 73 22.92 2.09 11.03
C ILE A 73 24.08 2.75 11.78
N THR A 74 23.82 3.90 12.41
CA THR A 74 24.81 4.63 13.22
C THR A 74 25.37 3.73 14.32
N TYR A 75 24.49 3.15 15.14
CA TYR A 75 24.87 2.20 16.19
C TYR A 75 25.63 0.99 15.63
N PHE A 76 25.11 0.33 14.59
CA PHE A 76 25.65 -0.95 14.14
C PHE A 76 27.00 -0.81 13.42
N PHE A 77 27.19 0.26 12.64
CA PHE A 77 28.48 0.54 12.01
C PHE A 77 29.55 0.88 13.06
N GLU A 78 29.19 1.57 14.15
CA GLU A 78 30.09 1.76 15.29
C GLU A 78 30.46 0.42 15.97
N GLN A 79 29.52 -0.53 16.11
CA GLN A 79 29.83 -1.87 16.66
C GLN A 79 30.81 -2.68 15.80
N VAL A 80 30.80 -2.47 14.47
CA VAL A 80 31.71 -3.18 13.53
C VAL A 80 32.93 -2.36 13.10
N ASP A 81 33.22 -1.23 13.76
CA ASP A 81 34.35 -0.30 13.47
C ASP A 81 34.33 0.28 12.03
N LEU A 82 33.13 0.46 11.46
CA LEU A 82 32.95 1.09 10.14
C LEU A 82 32.76 2.60 10.25
N SER A 83 33.84 3.34 9.98
CA SER A 83 33.81 4.81 9.91
C SER A 83 32.89 5.34 8.80
N PHE A 84 32.07 6.32 9.14
CA PHE A 84 31.21 7.06 8.20
C PHE A 84 31.99 7.94 7.20
N ASP A 85 33.27 8.24 7.44
CA ASP A 85 34.07 9.09 6.53
C ASP A 85 34.63 8.34 5.32
N ILE A 86 34.69 7.00 5.37
CA ILE A 86 35.08 6.15 4.22
C ILE A 86 33.88 5.71 3.37
N MET A 87 32.66 6.13 3.72
CA MET A 87 31.43 5.82 2.98
C MET A 87 31.19 6.81 1.83
N VAL A 88 30.58 6.33 0.75
CA VAL A 88 30.08 7.16 -0.35
C VAL A 88 28.57 7.33 -0.19
N TYR A 89 28.13 8.57 -0.17
CA TYR A 89 26.74 9.01 -0.02
C TYR A 89 26.17 9.45 -1.35
N ARG A 90 24.85 9.65 -1.41
CA ARG A 90 24.17 10.04 -2.63
C ARG A 90 24.59 11.42 -3.16
N ASP A 91 24.98 12.32 -2.26
CA ASP A 91 25.47 13.67 -2.54
C ASP A 91 26.98 13.75 -2.84
N ASP A 92 27.74 12.66 -2.69
CA ASP A 92 29.15 12.60 -3.11
C ASP A 92 29.33 12.36 -4.63
N ILE A 93 28.29 11.92 -5.36
CA ILE A 93 28.43 11.39 -6.73
C ILE A 93 27.31 11.81 -7.68
N ASP A 94 27.70 12.40 -8.82
CA ASP A 94 26.77 12.75 -9.90
C ASP A 94 26.58 11.56 -10.87
N LEU A 95 25.59 10.72 -10.57
CA LEU A 95 25.21 9.59 -11.41
C LEU A 95 24.75 10.03 -12.81
N LYS A 96 24.11 11.19 -12.95
CA LYS A 96 23.57 11.70 -14.22
C LYS A 96 24.69 12.15 -15.15
N LYS A 97 25.72 12.81 -14.61
CA LYS A 97 26.97 13.10 -15.34
C LYS A 97 27.66 11.81 -15.79
N LEU A 98 27.85 10.83 -14.91
CA LEU A 98 28.45 9.54 -15.29
C LEU A 98 27.64 8.79 -16.36
N HIS A 99 26.31 8.90 -16.31
CA HIS A 99 25.41 8.31 -17.29
C HIS A 99 25.53 9.00 -18.66
N SER A 100 25.47 10.34 -18.71
CA SER A 100 25.64 11.11 -19.96
C SER A 100 27.02 10.90 -20.62
N GLN A 101 28.05 10.61 -19.82
CA GLN A 101 29.38 10.22 -20.30
C GLN A 101 29.48 8.73 -20.75
N ASN A 102 28.40 7.95 -20.68
CA ASN A 102 28.38 6.50 -20.93
C ASN A 102 29.32 5.66 -20.03
N LYS A 103 29.74 6.21 -18.88
CA LYS A 103 30.62 5.54 -17.90
C LYS A 103 29.84 4.74 -16.85
N LEU A 104 28.58 5.11 -16.57
CA LEU A 104 27.77 4.48 -15.51
C LEU A 104 27.29 3.06 -15.88
N SER A 105 27.31 2.18 -14.89
CA SER A 105 26.46 1.00 -14.82
C SER A 105 25.94 0.82 -13.40
N LEU A 106 24.73 0.28 -13.23
CA LEU A 106 24.05 0.16 -11.94
C LEU A 106 23.74 -1.29 -11.58
N THR A 107 23.88 -1.62 -10.29
CA THR A 107 23.24 -2.76 -9.63
C THR A 107 22.31 -2.19 -8.56
N LEU A 108 21.02 -2.52 -8.64
CA LEU A 108 20.06 -2.13 -7.60
C LEU A 108 19.99 -3.23 -6.55
N VAL A 109 20.00 -2.85 -5.28
CA VAL A 109 19.75 -3.75 -4.16
C VAL A 109 18.57 -3.24 -3.33
N ASP A 110 17.77 -4.16 -2.80
CA ASP A 110 16.63 -3.85 -1.90
C ASP A 110 15.58 -2.87 -2.52
N HIS A 111 15.57 -2.81 -3.86
CA HIS A 111 14.51 -2.24 -4.68
C HIS A 111 14.71 -2.67 -6.14
N ASN A 112 13.63 -2.65 -6.92
CA ASN A 112 13.66 -2.99 -8.34
C ASN A 112 13.19 -1.85 -9.29
N LEU A 113 12.85 -0.68 -8.75
CA LEU A 113 12.39 0.48 -9.52
C LEU A 113 13.06 1.77 -9.02
N LEU A 114 13.73 2.50 -9.91
CA LEU A 114 14.30 3.82 -9.57
C LEU A 114 13.20 4.88 -9.37
N PRO A 115 13.40 5.85 -8.46
CA PRO A 115 12.46 6.97 -8.29
C PRO A 115 12.39 7.83 -9.56
N GLN A 116 11.31 8.61 -9.71
CA GLN A 116 11.06 9.40 -10.92
C GLN A 116 12.21 10.36 -11.29
N GLU A 117 12.92 10.87 -10.29
CA GLU A 117 14.10 11.74 -10.47
C GLU A 117 15.28 11.02 -11.15
N ASP A 118 15.38 9.70 -11.04
CA ASP A 118 16.42 8.85 -11.60
C ASP A 118 15.97 7.98 -12.78
N ALA A 119 14.74 8.19 -13.28
CA ALA A 119 14.13 7.34 -14.31
C ALA A 119 14.99 7.21 -15.59
N GLU A 120 15.80 8.21 -15.93
CA GLU A 120 16.75 8.16 -17.06
C GLU A 120 17.88 7.14 -16.85
N LEU A 121 18.30 6.92 -15.60
CA LEU A 121 19.37 5.98 -15.25
C LEU A 121 18.93 4.51 -15.37
N GLN A 122 17.64 4.22 -15.55
CA GLN A 122 17.09 2.87 -15.64
C GLN A 122 17.78 2.01 -16.71
N CYS A 123 18.20 2.61 -17.83
CA CYS A 123 18.91 1.91 -18.90
C CYS A 123 20.37 1.51 -18.53
N ALA A 124 20.96 2.14 -17.50
CA ALA A 124 22.27 1.79 -16.96
C ALA A 124 22.22 0.57 -16.02
N VAL A 125 21.04 0.17 -15.53
CA VAL A 125 20.84 -1.00 -14.65
C VAL A 125 21.20 -2.30 -15.38
N LYS A 126 22.10 -3.07 -14.76
CA LYS A 126 22.62 -4.37 -15.23
C LYS A 126 22.17 -5.53 -14.37
N GLU A 127 21.98 -5.30 -13.07
CA GLU A 127 21.54 -6.31 -12.13
C GLU A 127 20.57 -5.71 -11.09
N ILE A 128 19.66 -6.54 -10.59
CA ILE A 128 18.75 -6.24 -9.48
C ILE A 128 18.78 -7.41 -8.50
N ILE A 129 18.99 -7.12 -7.21
CA ILE A 129 18.85 -8.07 -6.10
C ILE A 129 17.79 -7.49 -5.16
N ASP A 130 16.63 -8.11 -5.04
CA ASP A 130 15.51 -7.51 -4.30
C ASP A 130 14.61 -8.59 -3.68
N HIS A 131 14.05 -8.33 -2.51
CA HIS A 131 13.08 -9.22 -1.87
C HIS A 131 11.62 -8.76 -2.01
N HIS A 132 11.42 -7.56 -2.58
CA HIS A 132 10.09 -7.05 -2.93
C HIS A 132 9.53 -7.71 -4.20
N ARG A 133 8.23 -7.50 -4.43
CA ARG A 133 7.57 -7.91 -5.66
C ARG A 133 8.20 -7.18 -6.85
N LEU A 134 8.55 -7.92 -7.91
CA LEU A 134 9.05 -7.34 -9.15
C LEU A 134 7.98 -6.47 -9.83
N GLU A 135 8.27 -5.17 -9.93
CA GLU A 135 7.44 -4.17 -10.62
C GLU A 135 8.07 -3.72 -11.96
N THR A 136 9.39 -3.88 -12.14
CA THR A 136 10.08 -3.48 -13.39
C THR A 136 10.08 -4.54 -14.50
N SER A 137 9.74 -4.09 -15.71
CA SER A 137 9.87 -4.85 -16.97
C SER A 137 11.25 -4.71 -17.63
N HIS A 138 12.18 -3.96 -17.03
CA HIS A 138 13.53 -3.74 -17.57
C HIS A 138 14.29 -5.07 -17.81
N ARG A 139 15.12 -5.11 -18.86
CA ARG A 139 15.92 -6.29 -19.21
C ARG A 139 17.32 -6.17 -18.61
N CYS A 140 17.52 -6.87 -17.50
CA CYS A 140 18.75 -6.97 -16.73
C CYS A 140 18.79 -8.33 -16.02
N ASP A 141 19.90 -8.67 -15.39
CA ASP A 141 19.96 -9.82 -14.48
C ASP A 141 19.12 -9.51 -13.23
N LYS A 142 18.44 -10.53 -12.69
CA LYS A 142 17.47 -10.37 -11.58
C LYS A 142 17.54 -11.55 -10.62
N THR A 143 17.86 -11.27 -9.36
CA THR A 143 17.69 -12.15 -8.22
C THR A 143 16.55 -11.59 -7.38
N VAL A 144 15.32 -12.02 -7.65
CA VAL A 144 14.12 -11.50 -6.95
C VAL A 144 13.31 -12.66 -6.38
N GLU A 145 13.27 -12.73 -5.04
CA GLU A 145 12.59 -13.77 -4.28
C GLU A 145 11.96 -13.19 -3.02
N MET A 146 10.72 -13.59 -2.69
CA MET A 146 10.00 -13.09 -1.51
C MET A 146 10.57 -13.68 -0.21
N VAL A 147 11.71 -13.16 0.25
CA VAL A 147 12.36 -13.50 1.53
C VAL A 147 12.20 -12.39 2.57
N GLY A 148 12.58 -12.65 3.82
CA GLY A 148 12.42 -11.68 4.91
C GLY A 148 13.32 -10.45 4.83
N SER A 149 14.47 -10.54 4.14
CA SER A 149 15.46 -9.47 3.98
C SER A 149 16.23 -9.62 2.66
N CYS A 150 16.49 -8.55 1.94
CA CYS A 150 17.40 -8.53 0.78
C CYS A 150 18.81 -9.02 1.16
N SER A 151 19.27 -8.73 2.38
CA SER A 151 20.55 -9.23 2.90
C SER A 151 20.64 -10.76 2.92
N THR A 152 19.51 -11.49 2.99
CA THR A 152 19.48 -12.96 2.82
C THR A 152 19.94 -13.37 1.42
N LEU A 153 19.46 -12.68 0.38
CA LEU A 153 19.84 -12.95 -1.03
C LEU A 153 21.29 -12.55 -1.29
N VAL A 154 21.75 -11.43 -0.71
CA VAL A 154 23.15 -10.99 -0.81
C VAL A 154 24.08 -11.98 -0.10
N ALA A 155 23.76 -12.40 1.11
CA ALA A 155 24.53 -13.41 1.85
C ALA A 155 24.61 -14.73 1.08
N GLU A 156 23.49 -15.23 0.55
CA GLU A 156 23.44 -16.43 -0.29
C GLU A 156 24.33 -16.28 -1.54
N LYS A 157 24.30 -15.12 -2.20
CA LYS A 157 25.12 -14.83 -3.38
C LYS A 157 26.62 -14.82 -3.06
N VAL A 158 27.03 -14.23 -1.93
CA VAL A 158 28.43 -14.26 -1.48
C VAL A 158 28.85 -15.70 -1.15
N LEU A 159 28.05 -16.44 -0.39
CA LEU A 159 28.31 -17.84 -0.02
C LEU A 159 28.53 -18.73 -1.25
N HIS A 160 27.73 -18.57 -2.30
CA HIS A 160 27.88 -19.35 -3.54
C HIS A 160 29.06 -18.88 -4.42
N SER A 161 29.35 -17.58 -4.45
CA SER A 161 30.33 -17.01 -5.39
C SER A 161 31.77 -16.99 -4.85
N LYS A 162 31.93 -16.66 -3.56
CA LYS A 162 33.23 -16.50 -2.88
C LYS A 162 33.03 -16.57 -1.36
N ALA A 163 32.77 -17.77 -0.82
CA ALA A 163 32.49 -17.95 0.61
C ALA A 163 33.56 -17.35 1.54
N ASP A 164 34.85 -17.42 1.16
CA ASP A 164 35.99 -16.86 1.89
C ASP A 164 35.94 -15.33 2.09
N LEU A 165 35.00 -14.64 1.42
CA LEU A 165 34.77 -13.20 1.56
C LEU A 165 33.96 -12.85 2.82
N ILE A 166 33.25 -13.83 3.41
CA ILE A 166 32.51 -13.64 4.66
C ILE A 166 33.46 -13.85 5.84
N ASP A 167 34.10 -12.75 6.27
CA ASP A 167 34.76 -12.66 7.57
C ASP A 167 33.71 -12.39 8.69
N PRO A 168 34.09 -12.47 9.99
CA PRO A 168 33.15 -12.20 11.08
C PRO A 168 32.52 -10.79 11.07
N GLN A 169 33.16 -9.79 10.45
CA GLN A 169 32.63 -8.43 10.34
C GLN A 169 31.44 -8.41 9.36
N ILE A 170 31.61 -9.03 8.19
CA ILE A 170 30.56 -9.18 7.16
C ILE A 170 29.48 -10.15 7.63
N ALA A 171 29.86 -11.24 8.31
CA ALA A 171 28.91 -12.18 8.89
C ALA A 171 27.98 -11.46 9.88
N LEU A 172 28.54 -10.68 10.81
CA LEU A 172 27.75 -9.95 11.80
C LEU A 172 26.81 -8.92 11.14
N LEU A 173 27.30 -8.15 10.16
CA LEU A 173 26.46 -7.20 9.41
C LEU A 173 25.26 -7.88 8.75
N LEU A 174 25.48 -8.94 7.98
CA LEU A 174 24.40 -9.68 7.30
C LEU A 174 23.44 -10.32 8.33
N PHE A 175 24.00 -10.96 9.37
CA PHE A 175 23.25 -11.64 10.42
C PHE A 175 22.32 -10.69 11.18
N GLY A 176 22.84 -9.57 11.69
CA GLY A 176 22.03 -8.61 12.44
C GLY A 176 20.95 -7.92 11.60
N THR A 177 21.26 -7.66 10.33
CA THR A 177 20.31 -7.06 9.38
C THR A 177 19.14 -8.00 9.10
N ILE A 178 19.42 -9.26 8.73
CA ILE A 178 18.38 -10.27 8.50
C ILE A 178 17.54 -10.49 9.76
N LEU A 179 18.15 -10.52 10.95
CA LEU A 179 17.41 -10.61 12.22
C LEU A 179 16.52 -9.40 12.49
N LEU A 180 16.93 -8.18 12.13
CA LEU A 180 16.13 -6.97 12.32
C LEU A 180 14.86 -6.99 11.47
N ASP A 181 14.96 -7.36 10.19
CA ASP A 181 13.82 -7.37 9.27
C ASP A 181 12.88 -8.55 9.53
N THR A 182 13.44 -9.72 9.84
CA THR A 182 12.68 -10.95 10.14
C THR A 182 12.07 -10.98 11.55
N VAL A 183 12.32 -9.95 12.39
CA VAL A 183 11.91 -9.90 13.80
C VAL A 183 12.46 -11.10 14.57
N CYS A 184 13.79 -11.25 14.55
CA CYS A 184 14.53 -12.35 15.17
C CYS A 184 14.04 -13.75 14.72
N LEU A 185 13.74 -13.92 13.43
CA LEU A 185 13.13 -15.12 12.86
C LEU A 185 11.81 -15.57 13.52
N SER A 186 11.07 -14.64 14.14
CA SER A 186 9.84 -14.95 14.88
C SER A 186 8.75 -15.55 13.98
N GLU A 187 8.18 -16.67 14.42
CA GLU A 187 7.05 -17.31 13.76
C GLU A 187 5.75 -16.49 13.90
N SER A 188 5.58 -15.72 14.98
CA SER A 188 4.41 -14.85 15.17
C SER A 188 4.41 -13.68 14.18
N ALA A 189 5.59 -13.14 13.85
CA ALA A 189 5.74 -12.05 12.90
C ALA A 189 5.56 -12.48 11.42
N ARG A 190 5.69 -13.78 11.12
CA ARG A 190 5.51 -14.39 9.77
C ARG A 190 6.34 -13.77 8.64
N LYS A 191 7.41 -13.04 8.94
CA LYS A 191 8.33 -12.44 7.93
C LYS A 191 9.44 -13.39 7.50
N ALA A 192 9.87 -14.30 8.36
CA ALA A 192 10.99 -15.20 8.11
C ALA A 192 10.60 -16.37 7.21
N THR A 193 11.39 -16.62 6.17
CA THR A 193 11.27 -17.77 5.29
C THR A 193 12.28 -18.88 5.64
N PRO A 194 12.13 -20.10 5.10
CA PRO A 194 13.14 -21.15 5.25
C PRO A 194 14.53 -20.75 4.72
N LYS A 195 14.62 -19.86 3.73
CA LYS A 195 15.89 -19.36 3.20
C LYS A 195 16.58 -18.42 4.21
N ASP A 196 15.84 -17.52 4.85
CA ASP A 196 16.38 -16.67 5.93
C ASP A 196 16.94 -17.51 7.08
N ARG A 197 16.19 -18.53 7.54
CA ARG A 197 16.65 -19.47 8.57
C ARG A 197 17.92 -20.23 8.18
N ASN A 198 18.02 -20.67 6.91
CA ASN A 198 19.19 -21.37 6.39
C ASN A 198 20.43 -20.48 6.33
N VAL A 199 20.27 -19.23 5.88
CA VAL A 199 21.35 -18.24 5.81
C VAL A 199 21.82 -17.84 7.21
N ILE A 200 20.90 -17.53 8.14
CA ILE A 200 21.24 -17.24 9.54
C ILE A 200 22.04 -18.38 10.17
N SER A 201 21.63 -19.64 9.96
CA SER A 201 22.38 -20.80 10.48
C SER A 201 23.84 -20.82 9.99
N LYS A 202 24.09 -20.54 8.71
CA LYS A 202 25.45 -20.50 8.14
C LYS A 202 26.27 -19.31 8.63
N LEU A 203 25.64 -18.15 8.85
CA LEU A 203 26.32 -16.98 9.41
C LEU A 203 26.65 -17.16 10.90
N GLN A 204 25.78 -17.84 11.65
CA GLN A 204 25.98 -18.17 13.06
C GLN A 204 27.23 -19.04 13.30
N GLU A 205 27.57 -19.94 12.37
CA GLU A 205 28.80 -20.77 12.44
C GLU A 205 30.08 -19.92 12.51
N LEU A 206 30.05 -18.70 11.97
CA LEU A 206 31.16 -17.72 12.01
C LEU A 206 31.10 -16.79 13.23
N LEU A 207 30.02 -16.84 14.00
CA LEU A 207 29.70 -15.95 15.14
C LEU A 207 29.34 -16.77 16.40
N PRO A 208 30.21 -17.65 16.91
CA PRO A 208 29.87 -18.57 18.01
C PRO A 208 29.65 -17.89 19.37
N GLU A 209 30.10 -16.64 19.53
CA GLU A 209 30.00 -15.87 20.78
C GLU A 209 28.80 -14.90 20.81
N VAL A 210 27.96 -14.88 19.76
CA VAL A 210 26.90 -13.88 19.55
C VAL A 210 25.53 -14.55 19.48
N THR A 211 24.57 -14.13 20.33
CA THR A 211 23.19 -14.63 20.26
C THR A 211 22.31 -13.82 19.31
N GLN A 212 21.25 -14.44 18.79
CA GLN A 212 20.31 -13.77 17.88
C GLN A 212 19.52 -12.69 18.62
N GLU A 213 19.10 -12.98 19.85
CA GLU A 213 18.28 -12.12 20.68
C GLU A 213 19.02 -10.85 21.14
N GLU A 214 20.32 -10.93 21.46
CA GLU A 214 21.12 -9.76 21.86
C GLU A 214 21.33 -8.80 20.68
N VAL A 215 21.65 -9.33 19.50
CA VAL A 215 21.80 -8.53 18.27
C VAL A 215 20.47 -7.91 17.86
N PHE A 216 19.38 -8.68 17.87
CA PHE A 216 18.06 -8.15 17.56
C PHE A 216 17.62 -7.07 18.56
N LYS A 217 17.74 -7.31 19.87
CA LYS A 217 17.34 -6.33 20.90
C LYS A 217 18.15 -5.04 20.84
N SER A 218 19.46 -5.11 20.60
CA SER A 218 20.32 -3.93 20.50
C SER A 218 20.02 -3.11 19.24
N LEU A 219 19.83 -3.75 18.07
CA LEU A 219 19.38 -3.10 16.83
C LEU A 219 17.98 -2.50 16.97
N GLN A 220 17.02 -3.24 17.53
CA GLN A 220 15.66 -2.75 17.72
C GLN A 220 15.58 -1.60 18.73
N THR A 221 16.44 -1.60 19.76
CA THR A 221 16.56 -0.50 20.72
C THR A 221 17.17 0.73 20.07
N SER A 222 18.28 0.59 19.33
CA SER A 222 18.94 1.71 18.64
C SER A 222 18.06 2.33 17.54
N LYS A 223 17.30 1.53 16.77
CA LYS A 223 16.29 1.99 15.79
C LYS A 223 15.23 2.93 16.40
N ASN A 224 14.87 2.69 17.66
CA ASN A 224 13.89 3.51 18.38
C ASN A 224 14.54 4.65 19.20
N ASN A 225 15.86 4.61 19.43
CA ASN A 225 16.58 5.60 20.23
C ASN A 225 16.84 6.90 19.48
N VAL A 226 16.11 7.97 19.82
CA VAL A 226 16.30 9.32 19.26
C VAL A 226 17.09 10.28 20.16
N SER A 227 17.56 9.83 21.33
CA SER A 227 18.12 10.73 22.36
C SER A 227 19.35 11.52 21.91
N GLY A 228 20.10 11.02 20.92
CA GLY A 228 21.25 11.70 20.33
C GLY A 228 20.94 12.69 19.20
N LEU A 229 19.67 12.84 18.78
CA LEU A 229 19.30 13.71 17.65
C LEU A 229 18.98 15.14 18.11
N THR A 230 19.47 16.12 17.37
CA THR A 230 19.03 17.52 17.50
C THR A 230 17.58 17.69 17.05
N LEU A 231 16.93 18.81 17.39
CA LEU A 231 15.55 19.09 16.96
C LEU A 231 15.41 19.11 15.42
N ASP A 232 16.40 19.66 14.71
CA ASP A 232 16.44 19.68 13.24
C ASP A 232 16.47 18.25 12.66
N GLU A 233 17.36 17.41 13.18
CA GLU A 233 17.48 16.01 12.81
C GLU A 233 16.20 15.22 13.14
N LEU A 234 15.63 15.42 14.33
CA LEU A 234 14.38 14.80 14.76
C LEU A 234 13.22 15.16 13.82
N LEU A 235 13.16 16.42 13.38
CA LEU A 235 12.16 16.90 12.43
C LEU A 235 12.36 16.32 11.02
N ARG A 236 13.61 16.15 10.57
CA ARG A 236 13.93 15.50 9.27
C ARG A 236 13.63 14.01 9.25
N ARG A 237 13.81 13.29 10.38
CA ARG A 237 13.79 11.82 10.45
C ARG A 237 12.55 11.16 9.82
N ASP A 238 11.36 11.67 10.09
CA ASP A 238 10.11 11.21 9.46
C ASP A 238 9.33 12.38 8.81
N LEU A 239 10.03 13.15 7.98
CA LEU A 239 9.44 14.27 7.23
C LEU A 239 8.81 13.82 5.89
N LYS A 240 7.64 14.37 5.57
CA LYS A 240 7.11 14.43 4.20
C LYS A 240 6.70 15.87 3.90
N ALA A 241 7.11 16.39 2.75
CA ALA A 241 6.67 17.68 2.27
C ALA A 241 5.52 17.54 1.26
N VAL A 242 4.66 18.56 1.20
CA VAL A 242 3.77 18.81 0.07
C VAL A 242 4.12 20.18 -0.50
N SER A 243 4.30 20.25 -1.82
CA SER A 243 4.75 21.43 -2.53
C SER A 243 3.77 21.78 -3.65
N THR A 244 3.56 23.07 -3.83
CA THR A 244 2.93 23.70 -5.02
C THR A 244 3.91 24.68 -5.65
N ALA A 245 3.51 25.42 -6.69
CA ALA A 245 4.40 26.40 -7.33
C ALA A 245 4.78 27.58 -6.42
N THR A 246 4.03 27.82 -5.34
CA THR A 246 4.17 29.01 -4.46
C THR A 246 4.22 28.71 -2.97
N LYS A 247 3.84 27.50 -2.52
CA LYS A 247 3.78 27.14 -1.10
C LYS A 247 4.34 25.73 -0.86
N HIS A 248 5.12 25.59 0.20
CA HIS A 248 5.72 24.33 0.65
C HIS A 248 5.34 24.10 2.12
N ILE A 249 4.72 22.95 2.41
CA ILE A 249 4.31 22.57 3.76
C ILE A 249 4.98 21.26 4.15
N ALA A 250 5.77 21.29 5.22
CA ALA A 250 6.36 20.08 5.82
C ALA A 250 5.40 19.45 6.84
N ILE A 251 5.37 18.12 6.89
CA ILE A 251 4.69 17.34 7.92
C ILE A 251 5.70 16.35 8.51
N SER A 252 6.01 16.47 9.79
CA SER A 252 7.02 15.69 10.50
C SER A 252 6.42 14.89 11.65
N SER A 253 6.79 13.61 11.78
CA SER A 253 6.43 12.80 12.95
C SER A 253 7.61 12.73 13.93
N ILE A 254 7.40 13.13 15.19
CA ILE A 254 8.41 13.06 16.25
C ILE A 254 7.91 12.19 17.43
N PRO A 255 8.79 11.47 18.13
CA PRO A 255 8.46 10.83 19.39
C PRO A 255 8.34 11.85 20.54
N GLY A 256 7.59 11.50 21.58
CA GLY A 256 7.38 12.32 22.79
C GLY A 256 6.06 13.09 22.80
N GLU A 257 5.92 14.01 23.77
CA GLU A 257 4.72 14.84 23.93
C GLU A 257 4.84 16.18 23.23
N ILE A 258 3.77 16.64 22.57
CA ILE A 258 3.71 17.97 21.97
C ILE A 258 3.84 19.09 23.03
N LYS A 259 3.43 18.83 24.28
CA LYS A 259 3.62 19.75 25.42
C LYS A 259 5.11 19.98 25.70
N SER A 260 5.91 18.92 25.71
CA SER A 260 7.36 19.00 25.92
C SER A 260 8.05 19.79 24.81
N LEU A 261 7.55 19.73 23.57
CA LEU A 261 8.04 20.57 22.47
C LEU A 261 7.71 22.06 22.70
N GLY A 262 6.44 22.36 22.99
CA GLY A 262 5.97 23.74 23.23
C GLY A 262 6.60 24.42 24.46
N GLN A 263 7.05 23.64 25.44
CA GLN A 263 7.75 24.12 26.63
C GLN A 263 9.25 24.43 26.41
N GLN A 264 9.84 24.10 25.25
CA GLN A 264 11.25 24.42 25.01
C GLN A 264 11.46 25.91 24.76
N ASN A 265 12.36 26.53 25.54
CA ASN A 265 12.77 27.92 25.33
C ASN A 265 13.25 28.15 23.89
N GLY A 266 12.65 29.15 23.24
CA GLY A 266 12.97 29.54 21.86
C GLY A 266 12.46 28.59 20.77
N ILE A 267 11.50 27.70 21.06
CA ILE A 267 11.00 26.71 20.08
C ILE A 267 10.55 27.34 18.76
N GLU A 268 9.78 28.43 18.78
CA GLU A 268 9.35 29.13 17.56
C GLU A 268 10.53 29.63 16.72
N GLY A 269 11.59 30.13 17.36
CA GLY A 269 12.81 30.54 16.65
C GLY A 269 13.50 29.37 15.97
N LYS A 270 13.54 28.19 16.63
CA LYS A 270 14.10 26.96 16.05
C LYS A 270 13.24 26.41 14.91
N LEU A 271 11.92 26.37 15.07
CA LEU A 271 10.99 25.92 14.01
C LEU A 271 10.98 26.90 12.83
N GLY A 272 11.10 28.21 13.09
CA GLY A 272 11.23 29.25 12.08
C GLY A 272 12.53 29.14 11.29
N GLN A 273 13.64 28.93 11.98
CA GLN A 273 14.95 28.69 11.36
C GLN A 273 14.93 27.40 10.52
N PHE A 274 14.39 26.30 11.06
CA PHE A 274 14.19 25.05 10.34
C PHE A 274 13.39 25.23 9.04
N CYS A 275 12.27 25.94 9.11
CA CYS A 275 11.42 26.24 7.95
C CYS A 275 12.17 27.09 6.91
N LYS A 276 12.94 28.09 7.36
CA LYS A 276 13.74 28.96 6.49
C LYS A 276 14.86 28.19 5.78
N ASP A 277 15.60 27.35 6.50
CA ASP A 277 16.74 26.61 5.97
C ASP A 277 16.32 25.51 4.96
N HIS A 278 15.10 25.01 5.06
CA HIS A 278 14.54 23.99 4.18
C HIS A 278 13.49 24.52 3.18
N GLY A 279 13.23 25.83 3.14
CA GLY A 279 12.30 26.46 2.19
C GLY A 279 10.81 26.19 2.45
N TYR A 280 10.42 25.83 3.68
CA TYR A 280 9.02 25.60 4.05
C TYR A 280 8.31 26.89 4.49
N ASN A 281 7.06 27.06 4.05
CA ASN A 281 6.19 28.15 4.51
C ASN A 281 5.44 27.79 5.80
N ALA A 282 5.20 26.49 6.04
CA ALA A 282 4.57 26.00 7.25
C ALA A 282 5.08 24.59 7.61
N LEU A 283 5.00 24.26 8.90
CA LEU A 283 5.36 22.96 9.45
C LEU A 283 4.23 22.42 10.32
N VAL A 284 3.79 21.20 10.03
CA VAL A 284 2.88 20.42 10.87
C VAL A 284 3.71 19.36 11.62
N VAL A 285 3.70 19.39 12.94
CA VAL A 285 4.42 18.44 13.79
C VAL A 285 3.43 17.48 14.43
N LEU A 286 3.67 16.18 14.29
CA LEU A 286 2.87 15.11 14.88
C LEU A 286 3.70 14.43 15.97
N SER A 287 3.32 14.58 17.24
CA SER A 287 4.01 13.92 18.36
C SER A 287 3.38 12.57 18.67
N VAL A 288 4.19 11.58 19.05
CA VAL A 288 3.73 10.25 19.47
C VAL A 288 4.46 9.80 20.74
N LYS A 289 3.71 9.57 21.82
CA LYS A 289 4.21 8.93 23.04
C LYS A 289 3.52 7.58 23.22
N ARG A 290 4.29 6.52 23.48
CA ARG A 290 3.77 5.26 24.03
C ARG A 290 3.73 5.37 25.55
N ASP A 291 2.63 4.93 26.15
CA ASP A 291 2.48 4.81 27.60
C ASP A 291 2.79 3.38 28.02
N GLU A 292 3.94 3.21 28.66
CA GLU A 292 4.49 1.92 29.09
C GLU A 292 3.60 1.19 30.12
N LYS A 293 2.66 1.89 30.78
CA LYS A 293 1.81 1.30 31.82
C LYS A 293 0.49 0.73 31.32
N CYS A 294 0.01 1.18 30.16
CA CYS A 294 -1.27 0.75 29.59
C CYS A 294 -1.19 0.31 28.12
N ASN A 295 0.03 0.24 27.55
CA ASN A 295 0.32 0.00 26.14
C ASN A 295 -0.40 0.98 25.18
N GLY A 296 -0.87 2.12 25.70
CA GLY A 296 -1.63 3.12 24.97
C GLY A 296 -0.73 4.06 24.16
N VAL A 297 -1.29 4.69 23.12
CA VAL A 297 -0.60 5.69 22.31
C VAL A 297 -1.25 7.05 22.47
N GLN A 298 -0.51 8.02 22.98
CA GLN A 298 -0.91 9.43 23.04
C GLN A 298 -0.37 10.16 21.80
N ARG A 299 -1.23 10.92 21.12
CA ARG A 299 -0.86 11.77 19.99
C ARG A 299 -1.07 13.24 20.28
N GLY A 300 -0.21 14.06 19.70
CA GLY A 300 -0.35 15.50 19.65
C GLY A 300 -0.08 16.02 18.25
N LEU A 301 -0.62 17.18 17.92
CA LEU A 301 -0.42 17.86 16.66
C LEU A 301 -0.06 19.31 16.94
N ALA A 302 0.89 19.90 16.21
CA ALA A 302 1.08 21.34 16.20
C ALA A 302 1.22 21.88 14.78
N VAL A 303 0.81 23.13 14.59
CA VAL A 303 0.94 23.88 13.33
C VAL A 303 1.78 25.12 13.59
N PHE A 304 2.88 25.25 12.85
CA PHE A 304 3.78 26.39 12.89
C PHE A 304 3.82 27.10 11.54
N SER A 305 3.67 28.43 11.55
CA SER A 305 4.02 29.31 10.43
C SER A 305 4.03 30.78 10.87
N TYR A 306 4.97 31.56 10.32
CA TYR A 306 4.98 33.03 10.38
C TYR A 306 3.88 33.68 9.53
N ASP A 307 3.32 32.95 8.56
CA ASP A 307 2.16 33.40 7.78
C ASP A 307 0.89 33.06 8.58
N VAL A 308 0.33 34.08 9.25
CA VAL A 308 -0.84 33.96 10.13
C VAL A 308 -2.05 33.40 9.38
N LEU A 309 -2.27 33.85 8.13
CA LEU A 309 -3.39 33.39 7.31
C LEU A 309 -3.21 31.92 6.94
N LEU A 310 -2.02 31.54 6.45
CA LEU A 310 -1.71 30.14 6.13
C LEU A 310 -1.86 29.23 7.35
N ARG A 311 -1.39 29.65 8.53
CA ARG A 311 -1.51 28.89 9.78
C ARG A 311 -2.98 28.68 10.19
N GLN A 312 -3.80 29.73 10.11
CA GLN A 312 -5.23 29.66 10.39
C GLN A 312 -5.93 28.72 9.41
N GLN A 313 -5.66 28.85 8.12
CA GLN A 313 -6.22 27.99 7.07
C GLN A 313 -5.84 26.51 7.23
N ILE A 314 -4.56 26.21 7.53
CA ILE A 314 -4.10 24.83 7.83
C ILE A 314 -4.82 24.28 9.05
N THR A 315 -4.89 25.06 10.13
CA THR A 315 -5.59 24.67 11.38
C THR A 315 -7.07 24.38 11.10
N SER A 316 -7.76 25.25 10.37
CA SER A 316 -9.16 25.05 9.99
C SER A 316 -9.36 23.82 9.11
N ALA A 317 -8.47 23.57 8.15
CA ALA A 317 -8.53 22.39 7.29
C ALA A 317 -8.33 21.08 8.07
N LEU A 318 -7.48 21.08 9.11
CA LEU A 318 -7.26 19.94 10.00
C LEU A 318 -8.40 19.72 11.00
N MET A 319 -9.02 20.80 11.50
CA MET A 319 -10.22 20.70 12.35
C MET A 319 -11.47 20.25 11.59
N ALA A 320 -11.58 20.58 10.30
CA ALA A 320 -12.72 20.21 9.45
C ALA A 320 -12.65 18.76 8.89
N VAL A 321 -11.69 17.95 9.33
CA VAL A 321 -11.57 16.55 8.91
C VAL A 321 -12.67 15.74 9.60
N ALA A 322 -13.67 15.29 8.84
CA ALA A 322 -14.76 14.46 9.37
C ALA A 322 -14.36 12.98 9.52
N GLU A 323 -13.68 12.38 8.54
CA GLU A 323 -13.40 10.94 8.51
C GLU A 323 -11.98 10.60 8.01
N PRO A 324 -11.17 9.87 8.80
CA PRO A 324 -11.30 9.70 10.25
C PRO A 324 -11.05 11.05 10.95
N CYS A 325 -11.96 11.47 11.83
CA CYS A 325 -11.84 12.73 12.57
C CYS A 325 -10.55 12.77 13.40
N LEU A 326 -9.83 13.89 13.38
CA LEU A 326 -8.60 14.04 14.18
C LEU A 326 -8.89 14.29 15.67
N GLU A 327 -10.10 14.76 16.01
CA GLU A 327 -10.51 15.11 17.38
C GLU A 327 -9.47 15.99 18.11
N LEU A 328 -9.11 17.10 17.47
CA LEU A 328 -8.11 18.05 17.98
C LEU A 328 -8.70 18.93 19.08
N GLU A 329 -8.21 18.75 20.30
CA GLU A 329 -8.48 19.66 21.43
C GLU A 329 -7.28 20.58 21.64
N LEU A 330 -7.50 21.89 21.76
CA LEU A 330 -6.42 22.86 21.98
C LEU A 330 -5.67 22.55 23.28
N CYS A 331 -4.35 22.43 23.21
CA CYS A 331 -3.56 21.87 24.30
C CYS A 331 -2.23 22.62 24.46
N GLY A 332 -2.12 23.39 25.55
CA GLY A 332 -0.89 24.11 25.91
C GLY A 332 -0.80 25.51 25.30
N LEU A 333 0.41 25.91 24.89
CA LEU A 333 0.68 27.25 24.39
C LEU A 333 0.14 27.43 22.96
N SER A 334 -0.80 28.35 22.79
CA SER A 334 -1.03 29.03 21.52
C SER A 334 -0.26 30.35 21.54
N THR A 335 0.58 30.57 20.54
CA THR A 335 1.34 31.81 20.35
C THR A 335 1.08 32.40 18.97
N ASP A 336 1.71 33.53 18.65
CA ASP A 336 1.51 34.25 17.39
C ASP A 336 1.96 33.45 16.15
N ASN A 337 2.76 32.38 16.30
CA ASN A 337 3.26 31.55 15.19
C ASN A 337 3.04 30.04 15.37
N PHE A 338 2.68 29.57 16.58
CA PHE A 338 2.59 28.15 16.93
C PHE A 338 1.26 27.83 17.64
N ILE A 339 0.58 26.77 17.22
CA ILE A 339 -0.65 26.28 17.86
C ILE A 339 -0.53 24.76 18.07
N SER A 340 -0.71 24.28 19.30
CA SER A 340 -0.66 22.85 19.64
C SER A 340 -1.98 22.27 20.14
N PHE A 341 -2.19 20.99 19.82
CA PHE A 341 -3.40 20.21 20.04
C PHE A 341 -3.07 18.86 20.66
N ALA A 342 -3.92 18.41 21.59
CA ALA A 342 -4.05 17.00 21.92
C ALA A 342 -4.93 16.36 20.84
N GLN A 343 -4.50 15.22 20.31
CA GLN A 343 -5.22 14.51 19.25
C GLN A 343 -5.85 13.27 19.86
N LYS A 344 -7.16 13.29 20.13
CA LYS A 344 -7.85 12.19 20.84
C LYS A 344 -7.95 10.93 19.98
N ASN A 345 -8.16 11.07 18.67
CA ASN A 345 -8.08 9.94 17.76
C ASN A 345 -6.62 9.48 17.59
N CYS A 346 -6.19 8.53 18.41
CA CYS A 346 -4.86 7.94 18.39
C CYS A 346 -4.58 7.01 17.19
N HIS A 347 -5.60 6.64 16.41
CA HIS A 347 -5.42 5.87 15.17
C HIS A 347 -5.06 6.77 13.97
N ALA A 348 -5.48 8.05 13.98
CA ALA A 348 -5.23 8.98 12.89
C ALA A 348 -3.75 9.44 12.80
N SER A 349 -2.92 8.66 12.12
CA SER A 349 -1.49 8.98 11.91
C SER A 349 -1.25 10.05 10.82
N ARG A 350 0.03 10.34 10.51
CA ARG A 350 0.44 11.12 9.33
C ARG A 350 -0.24 10.67 8.02
N LYS A 351 -0.63 9.39 7.91
CA LYS A 351 -1.37 8.87 6.75
C LYS A 351 -2.74 9.52 6.54
N VAL A 352 -3.34 10.09 7.59
CA VAL A 352 -4.58 10.90 7.54
C VAL A 352 -4.27 12.37 7.26
N VAL A 353 -3.29 12.92 7.99
CA VAL A 353 -2.92 14.35 7.92
C VAL A 353 -2.34 14.73 6.55
N LEU A 354 -1.48 13.90 5.96
CA LEU A 354 -0.80 14.20 4.69
C LEU A 354 -1.77 14.38 3.50
N PRO A 355 -2.78 13.52 3.27
CA PRO A 355 -3.83 13.76 2.29
C PRO A 355 -4.64 15.05 2.52
N VAL A 356 -4.94 15.39 3.77
CA VAL A 356 -5.69 16.61 4.13
C VAL A 356 -4.89 17.85 3.75
N ILE A 357 -3.62 17.93 4.17
CA ILE A 357 -2.72 19.04 3.80
C ILE A 357 -2.53 19.12 2.29
N ARG A 358 -2.44 17.97 1.59
CA ARG A 358 -2.34 17.96 0.12
C ARG A 358 -3.60 18.49 -0.57
N LYS A 359 -4.79 18.09 -0.13
CA LYS A 359 -6.06 18.60 -0.66
C LYS A 359 -6.21 20.10 -0.38
N PHE A 360 -5.86 20.54 0.83
CA PHE A 360 -5.84 21.95 1.20
C PHE A 360 -4.92 22.76 0.28
N LEU A 361 -3.67 22.32 0.09
CA LEU A 361 -2.68 23.06 -0.70
C LEU A 361 -3.08 23.19 -2.17
N LEU A 362 -3.66 22.14 -2.77
CA LEU A 362 -4.23 22.19 -4.12
C LEU A 362 -5.40 23.18 -4.21
N SER A 363 -6.28 23.20 -3.21
CA SER A 363 -7.41 24.15 -3.18
C SER A 363 -6.99 25.62 -3.06
N LEU A 364 -5.76 25.91 -2.63
CA LEU A 364 -5.22 27.28 -2.68
C LEU A 364 -4.84 27.70 -4.11
N GLU A 365 -4.32 26.79 -4.94
CA GLU A 365 -3.99 27.11 -6.35
C GLU A 365 -5.24 27.31 -7.20
N ASP A 366 -6.26 26.46 -7.04
CA ASP A 366 -7.55 26.55 -7.75
C ASP A 366 -8.26 27.91 -7.52
N ASN A 367 -8.02 28.56 -6.37
CA ASN A 367 -8.60 29.86 -6.02
C ASN A 367 -7.76 31.06 -6.49
N VAL A 368 -6.56 30.85 -7.06
CA VAL A 368 -5.64 31.93 -7.49
C VAL A 368 -5.66 32.15 -9.01
N LEU A 369 -6.18 31.20 -9.80
CA LEU A 369 -6.38 31.35 -11.24
C LEU A 369 -7.66 32.15 -11.56
N PRO A 370 -7.59 33.35 -12.19
CA PRO A 370 -8.77 34.03 -12.68
C PRO A 370 -9.39 33.25 -13.85
N LYS A 371 -10.73 33.16 -13.88
CA LYS A 371 -11.46 32.66 -15.05
C LYS A 371 -11.29 33.63 -16.23
N ALA A 372 -10.34 33.35 -17.12
CA ALA A 372 -10.32 33.95 -18.45
C ALA A 372 -11.47 33.36 -19.28
N SER A 373 -12.62 34.04 -19.28
CA SER A 373 -13.76 33.68 -20.12
C SER A 373 -13.69 34.41 -21.46
N ASP A 374 -12.90 33.89 -22.39
CA ASP A 374 -12.96 34.31 -23.79
C ASP A 374 -14.15 33.64 -24.50
N GLN A 375 -15.17 34.43 -24.84
CA GLN A 375 -16.09 34.12 -25.93
C GLN A 375 -15.84 35.10 -27.09
N PRO A 376 -15.68 34.63 -28.33
CA PRO A 376 -15.55 35.51 -29.48
C PRO A 376 -16.93 36.01 -29.93
N VAL A 377 -17.24 37.28 -29.67
CA VAL A 377 -18.39 37.95 -30.29
C VAL A 377 -17.90 38.77 -31.48
N THR A 378 -18.38 38.42 -32.67
CA THR A 378 -18.05 39.10 -33.93
C THR A 378 -19.07 40.17 -34.30
N ASN A 379 -18.57 41.20 -35.02
CA ASN A 379 -19.28 42.18 -35.86
C ASN A 379 -19.68 43.54 -35.26
N GLY A 380 -19.33 44.63 -35.97
CA GLY A 380 -20.10 45.88 -35.95
C GLY A 380 -19.36 47.20 -35.61
N ILE A 381 -18.46 47.66 -36.47
CA ILE A 381 -17.99 49.07 -36.54
C ILE A 381 -18.81 49.70 -37.72
N PRO A 382 -19.35 50.95 -37.68
CA PRO A 382 -18.53 52.15 -37.46
C PRO A 382 -19.13 53.42 -36.81
N SER A 383 -18.20 54.36 -36.58
CA SER A 383 -18.33 55.84 -36.47
C SER A 383 -18.66 56.46 -35.10
N GLY A 384 -17.92 57.51 -34.74
CA GLY A 384 -18.07 58.27 -33.48
C GLY A 384 -16.74 58.80 -32.94
N GLU A 385 -16.44 60.07 -33.20
CA GLU A 385 -15.14 60.73 -33.02
C GLU A 385 -14.59 60.91 -31.59
N ARG A 386 -13.24 60.94 -31.51
CA ARG A 386 -12.39 61.90 -30.75
C ARG A 386 -12.31 61.90 -29.20
N LEU A 387 -11.03 61.74 -28.79
CA LEU A 387 -10.25 62.57 -27.85
C LEU A 387 -10.22 62.25 -26.34
N THR A 388 -8.98 61.93 -25.90
CA THR A 388 -8.28 62.31 -24.66
C THR A 388 -8.84 61.82 -23.31
N MET A 389 -8.13 60.95 -22.58
CA MET A 389 -6.88 61.19 -21.82
C MET A 389 -7.05 62.06 -20.56
N ALA A 390 -6.51 61.51 -19.46
CA ALA A 390 -6.02 62.16 -18.24
C ALA A 390 -6.99 62.35 -17.05
N SER A 391 -6.87 61.39 -16.12
CA SER A 391 -6.41 61.59 -14.73
C SER A 391 -7.30 62.22 -13.65
N ASN A 392 -7.26 61.50 -12.51
CA ASN A 392 -7.10 61.99 -11.13
C ASN A 392 -8.31 62.31 -10.23
N GLN A 393 -8.13 61.82 -8.99
CA GLN A 393 -8.54 62.40 -7.70
C GLN A 393 -9.99 62.19 -7.21
N SER A 394 -10.11 61.20 -6.33
CA SER A 394 -10.81 61.25 -5.04
C SER A 394 -10.23 62.34 -4.10
N PRO A 395 -10.77 62.64 -2.89
CA PRO A 395 -11.82 61.96 -2.11
C PRO A 395 -12.88 62.93 -1.49
N ASP A 396 -13.52 62.49 -0.39
CA ASP A 396 -14.27 63.27 0.64
C ASP A 396 -15.72 63.71 0.27
N ASP A 397 -16.74 63.73 1.15
CA ASP A 397 -17.03 63.15 2.48
C ASP A 397 -18.58 63.32 2.74
N PHE A 398 -19.10 63.04 3.94
CA PHE A 398 -20.43 63.35 4.52
C PHE A 398 -21.56 62.29 4.56
N THR A 399 -21.53 61.51 5.66
CA THR A 399 -22.59 61.35 6.69
C THR A 399 -24.06 60.99 6.35
N LEU A 400 -24.46 59.83 6.89
CA LEU A 400 -25.64 59.57 7.78
C LEU A 400 -27.04 60.13 7.45
N SER A 401 -28.00 59.20 7.35
CA SER A 401 -29.31 59.32 8.01
C SER A 401 -29.92 57.93 8.29
N GLU A 402 -30.62 57.79 9.44
CA GLU A 402 -31.09 56.51 9.99
C GLU A 402 -32.56 56.18 9.68
N GLN A 403 -32.82 54.86 9.46
CA GLN A 403 -33.98 54.08 9.98
C GLN A 403 -35.43 54.57 9.68
N PRO A 404 -36.48 53.84 10.15
CA PRO A 404 -36.85 52.49 9.71
C PRO A 404 -38.35 52.44 9.33
N LEU A 405 -38.91 51.24 9.07
CA LEU A 405 -40.22 50.80 9.62
C LEU A 405 -40.59 49.38 9.16
N SER A 406 -41.00 48.55 10.13
CA SER A 406 -41.88 47.39 9.96
C SER A 406 -43.19 47.66 10.72
N PRO A 407 -44.26 46.87 10.51
CA PRO A 407 -44.59 45.88 11.54
C PRO A 407 -45.25 44.58 11.02
N GLN A 408 -45.57 43.70 11.97
CA GLN A 408 -46.02 42.30 11.82
C GLN A 408 -47.56 42.14 11.69
N ASN A 409 -48.00 40.94 11.26
CA ASN A 409 -49.20 40.16 11.69
C ASN A 409 -49.47 39.01 10.67
N SER A 410 -50.14 37.89 10.94
CA SER A 410 -50.43 37.11 12.17
C SER A 410 -51.17 35.80 11.80
N SER A 411 -50.73 34.63 12.30
CA SER A 411 -51.49 33.40 12.70
C SER A 411 -52.72 32.81 11.93
N SER A 412 -52.90 31.48 12.13
CA SER A 412 -54.15 30.66 12.06
C SER A 412 -54.59 30.07 10.69
N SER A 413 -55.47 29.04 10.62
CA SER A 413 -55.39 27.64 11.10
C SER A 413 -56.70 26.86 10.78
N ALA A 414 -56.62 25.58 10.35
CA ALA A 414 -57.74 24.60 10.26
C ALA A 414 -58.89 24.95 9.25
N SER A 415 -59.82 24.07 8.82
CA SER A 415 -60.05 22.62 9.02
C SER A 415 -61.01 22.02 7.92
N GLU A 416 -60.97 20.68 7.76
CA GLU A 416 -62.10 19.73 7.64
C GLU A 416 -63.16 19.64 6.49
N THR A 417 -63.50 18.36 6.20
CA THR A 417 -64.80 17.72 5.85
C THR A 417 -65.38 17.64 4.43
N ALA A 418 -65.09 16.49 3.78
CA ALA A 418 -66.00 15.37 3.43
C ALA A 418 -67.49 15.58 3.02
N LYS A 419 -67.88 14.90 1.93
CA LYS A 419 -69.10 14.09 1.68
C LYS A 419 -69.00 13.46 0.26
N ASP A 420 -69.63 12.37 -0.18
CA ASP A 420 -70.31 11.16 0.36
C ASP A 420 -71.21 10.64 -0.81
N GLY A 421 -71.55 9.33 -0.87
CA GLY A 421 -72.79 8.87 -1.54
C GLY A 421 -72.77 7.85 -2.69
N GLY A 422 -72.58 6.55 -2.38
CA GLY A 422 -73.33 5.40 -2.97
C GLY A 422 -73.11 4.95 -4.45
N ALA A 423 -73.59 3.77 -4.89
CA ALA A 423 -74.13 2.59 -4.18
C ALA A 423 -74.22 1.32 -5.09
N GLU A 424 -73.94 0.15 -4.50
CA GLU A 424 -74.51 -1.21 -4.70
C GLU A 424 -74.67 -1.97 -6.07
N LYS A 425 -74.31 -3.28 -5.98
CA LYS A 425 -75.01 -4.53 -6.42
C LYS A 425 -74.56 -5.35 -7.66
N HIS A 426 -73.90 -6.48 -7.33
CA HIS A 426 -74.09 -7.87 -7.78
C HIS A 426 -75.03 -8.19 -8.97
N GLU A 427 -74.55 -9.03 -9.89
CA GLU A 427 -75.09 -10.41 -10.07
C GLU A 427 -74.06 -11.34 -10.77
N ASP A 428 -74.46 -12.56 -11.17
CA ASP A 428 -73.65 -13.79 -10.95
C ASP A 428 -73.75 -14.88 -12.07
N SER A 429 -73.14 -16.06 -11.81
CA SER A 429 -73.09 -17.34 -12.59
C SER A 429 -72.08 -17.42 -13.75
N SER A 430 -71.12 -18.37 -13.87
CA SER A 430 -70.82 -19.71 -13.30
C SER A 430 -71.32 -20.93 -14.13
N VAL A 431 -70.79 -22.15 -13.84
CA VAL A 431 -70.72 -23.43 -14.64
C VAL A 431 -69.37 -23.57 -15.38
N LEU A 432 -68.43 -24.51 -15.17
CA LEU A 432 -68.20 -25.74 -14.36
C LEU A 432 -66.65 -25.95 -14.30
N ALA A 433 -65.97 -26.77 -13.46
CA ALA A 433 -66.27 -27.57 -12.25
C ALA A 433 -64.95 -28.00 -11.55
N ASP A 434 -65.04 -28.64 -10.37
CA ASP A 434 -63.96 -29.26 -9.57
C ASP A 434 -63.87 -30.80 -9.81
N PRO A 435 -62.81 -31.57 -9.40
CA PRO A 435 -62.01 -31.37 -8.18
C PRO A 435 -60.47 -31.55 -8.25
N PHE A 436 -59.80 -30.97 -7.24
CA PHE A 436 -58.40 -31.25 -6.83
C PHE A 436 -58.15 -32.70 -6.36
N PRO A 437 -56.89 -33.19 -6.42
CA PRO A 437 -56.04 -33.15 -5.22
C PRO A 437 -54.55 -32.79 -5.43
N GLU A 438 -54.02 -32.06 -4.43
CA GLU A 438 -52.66 -32.11 -3.83
C GLU A 438 -51.43 -32.56 -4.66
N HIS A 439 -50.46 -31.65 -4.83
CA HIS A 439 -49.11 -31.75 -4.23
C HIS A 439 -48.23 -30.53 -4.59
N PRO A 440 -47.61 -29.82 -3.61
CA PRO A 440 -46.64 -28.76 -3.90
C PRO A 440 -45.26 -29.36 -4.21
N SER A 441 -44.95 -29.56 -5.50
CA SER A 441 -43.61 -29.99 -5.91
C SER A 441 -42.61 -28.81 -5.83
N LEU A 442 -41.83 -28.86 -4.75
CA LEU A 442 -40.74 -27.97 -4.39
C LEU A 442 -39.80 -27.65 -5.59
N TYR A 443 -39.93 -26.46 -6.18
CA TYR A 443 -39.00 -26.00 -7.23
C TYR A 443 -37.66 -25.60 -6.59
N LYS A 444 -36.62 -26.42 -6.82
CA LYS A 444 -35.24 -26.13 -6.43
C LYS A 444 -34.56 -25.33 -7.52
N ALA A 445 -33.97 -24.18 -7.17
CA ALA A 445 -33.14 -23.41 -8.08
C ALA A 445 -31.92 -24.25 -8.54
N GLN A 446 -31.77 -24.38 -9.86
CA GLN A 446 -30.72 -25.19 -10.48
C GLN A 446 -29.48 -24.33 -10.74
N THR A 447 -28.31 -24.79 -10.30
CA THR A 447 -27.02 -24.16 -10.66
C THR A 447 -26.72 -24.41 -12.13
N VAL A 448 -26.19 -23.40 -12.83
CA VAL A 448 -25.90 -23.50 -14.26
C VAL A 448 -24.59 -24.26 -14.47
N ASP A 449 -24.67 -25.55 -14.74
CA ASP A 449 -23.55 -26.32 -15.30
C ASP A 449 -23.45 -26.06 -16.80
N PHE A 450 -22.46 -25.26 -17.20
CA PHE A 450 -22.18 -24.98 -18.60
C PHE A 450 -21.50 -26.21 -19.26
N PRO A 451 -21.98 -26.70 -20.41
CA PRO A 451 -21.40 -27.86 -21.08
C PRO A 451 -19.98 -27.57 -21.58
N GLU A 452 -19.08 -28.53 -21.41
CA GLU A 452 -17.70 -28.43 -21.90
C GLU A 452 -17.64 -28.62 -23.42
N CYS A 453 -16.86 -27.77 -24.10
CA CYS A 453 -16.78 -27.78 -25.56
C CYS A 453 -15.84 -28.90 -26.07
N PRO A 454 -16.10 -29.56 -27.22
CA PRO A 454 -15.42 -30.81 -27.59
C PRO A 454 -13.93 -30.65 -27.93
N GLN A 455 -13.17 -31.71 -27.68
CA GLN A 455 -11.73 -31.79 -27.98
C GLN A 455 -11.43 -31.69 -29.48
N HIS A 456 -10.37 -30.93 -29.82
CA HIS A 456 -9.85 -30.80 -31.18
C HIS A 456 -9.47 -32.15 -31.79
N THR A 457 -10.18 -32.57 -32.84
CA THR A 457 -9.73 -33.65 -33.73
C THR A 457 -8.82 -33.09 -34.83
N LYS A 458 -7.66 -33.72 -35.02
CA LYS A 458 -6.72 -33.37 -36.11
C LYS A 458 -7.21 -33.94 -37.44
N SER A 459 -7.39 -33.12 -38.47
CA SER A 459 -7.37 -33.57 -39.87
C SER A 459 -7.11 -32.43 -40.87
N GLY A 460 -6.53 -32.77 -42.03
CA GLY A 460 -6.75 -32.04 -43.29
C GLY A 460 -5.81 -30.88 -43.65
N GLN A 461 -4.87 -31.11 -44.57
CA GLN A 461 -4.26 -30.05 -45.38
C GLN A 461 -5.24 -29.51 -46.42
N THR A 462 -5.28 -28.20 -46.69
CA THR A 462 -5.39 -27.69 -48.07
C THR A 462 -4.88 -26.24 -48.23
N ARG A 463 -4.75 -25.78 -49.48
CA ARG A 463 -3.99 -24.59 -49.92
C ARG A 463 -4.87 -23.36 -50.22
N LEU A 464 -4.19 -22.20 -50.23
CA LEU A 464 -4.42 -20.97 -51.02
C LEU A 464 -5.73 -20.18 -50.82
N GLY A 465 -5.57 -18.86 -50.63
CA GLY A 465 -6.64 -17.88 -50.73
C GLY A 465 -6.16 -16.48 -50.33
N SER A 466 -5.77 -15.65 -51.30
CA SER A 466 -5.36 -14.26 -51.09
C SER A 466 -6.51 -13.30 -51.37
N VAL A 467 -6.94 -12.54 -50.35
CA VAL A 467 -7.52 -11.18 -50.38
C VAL A 467 -7.29 -10.61 -48.97
N GLY A 468 -6.86 -9.38 -48.71
CA GLY A 468 -6.50 -8.28 -49.61
C GLY A 468 -7.09 -6.95 -49.13
N LEU A 469 -6.31 -6.19 -48.34
CA LEU A 469 -6.54 -4.77 -47.98
C LEU A 469 -7.80 -4.54 -47.08
N ASP A 470 -7.91 -3.50 -46.26
CA ASP A 470 -7.32 -2.16 -46.38
C ASP A 470 -6.28 -1.78 -45.32
N ASP A 471 -5.38 -0.94 -45.81
CA ASP A 471 -4.29 -0.26 -45.12
C ASP A 471 -4.77 1.14 -44.71
N ASP A 472 -4.15 1.72 -43.70
CA ASP A 472 -4.00 3.17 -43.57
C ASP A 472 -2.73 3.38 -42.72
N THR A 473 -1.62 3.40 -43.45
CA THR A 473 -0.26 3.73 -42.99
C THR A 473 -0.17 5.15 -42.46
N ASP A 474 0.88 5.40 -41.68
CA ASP A 474 1.90 6.43 -41.93
C ASP A 474 2.61 6.78 -40.61
N ASP A 475 3.94 6.89 -40.54
CA ASP A 475 4.92 6.21 -41.37
C ASP A 475 6.24 6.08 -40.59
N ASP A 476 7.07 5.19 -41.12
CA ASP A 476 8.50 4.96 -40.92
C ASP A 476 9.35 6.27 -40.79
N ILE A 477 10.63 6.26 -40.36
CA ILE A 477 11.78 5.70 -41.10
C ILE A 477 13.00 5.52 -40.17
N LEU A 478 13.47 4.26 -40.06
CA LEU A 478 14.80 3.71 -40.38
C LEU A 478 16.08 4.52 -40.03
N SER A 479 17.24 3.94 -39.71
CA SER A 479 17.85 2.63 -40.10
C SER A 479 18.75 2.12 -38.95
N ARG A 480 19.01 0.83 -38.66
CA ARG A 480 19.25 -0.42 -39.41
C ARG A 480 20.62 -0.55 -40.12
N GLY A 481 21.26 -1.70 -39.90
CA GLY A 481 22.57 -2.15 -40.43
C GLY A 481 23.64 -2.28 -39.31
N ASP A 482 24.33 -3.40 -39.10
CA ASP A 482 24.17 -4.76 -39.62
C ASP A 482 24.75 -5.79 -38.61
N GLN A 483 24.27 -7.04 -38.66
CA GLN A 483 25.02 -8.19 -38.11
C GLN A 483 25.85 -8.85 -39.22
N PRO A 484 26.89 -9.60 -38.86
CA PRO A 484 26.87 -11.00 -39.26
C PRO A 484 27.17 -11.98 -38.12
N SER A 485 26.49 -13.12 -38.19
CA SER A 485 26.76 -14.31 -37.39
C SER A 485 27.91 -15.14 -37.97
N ILE A 486 28.77 -15.70 -37.12
CA ILE A 486 29.62 -16.87 -37.46
C ILE A 486 29.60 -17.86 -36.29
N SER A 487 29.65 -19.14 -36.65
CA SER A 487 29.48 -20.36 -35.85
C SER A 487 30.70 -20.78 -35.01
N GLU A 488 30.39 -21.53 -33.94
CA GLU A 488 31.16 -22.66 -33.35
C GLU A 488 32.70 -22.68 -33.43
N MET A 489 33.37 -22.69 -32.27
CA MET A 489 34.31 -23.79 -31.98
C MET A 489 34.59 -24.00 -30.47
N LYS A 490 34.58 -25.26 -30.06
CA LYS A 490 34.86 -25.76 -28.72
C LYS A 490 36.34 -26.19 -28.62
N ARG A 491 37.14 -25.68 -27.67
CA ARG A 491 38.44 -26.27 -27.27
C ARG A 491 38.97 -25.77 -25.90
N GLU A 492 38.92 -26.70 -24.95
CA GLU A 492 39.87 -27.07 -23.88
C GLU A 492 40.88 -26.07 -23.26
N ARG A 493 41.00 -26.17 -21.93
CA ARG A 493 42.06 -25.61 -21.07
C ARG A 493 43.41 -26.31 -21.26
N PRO A 494 44.51 -25.68 -20.80
CA PRO A 494 45.54 -26.38 -20.03
C PRO A 494 45.62 -25.92 -18.56
N SER A 495 46.02 -26.84 -17.69
CA SER A 495 46.53 -26.60 -16.33
C SER A 495 47.97 -26.00 -16.37
N THR A 496 48.69 -25.64 -15.30
CA THR A 496 48.87 -26.23 -13.95
C THR A 496 49.74 -25.31 -13.06
N LEU A 497 49.96 -25.68 -11.77
CA LEU A 497 50.98 -25.20 -10.80
C LEU A 497 50.69 -23.85 -10.09
N SER A 498 50.43 -23.85 -8.76
CA SER A 498 51.36 -24.02 -7.61
C SER A 498 52.08 -22.70 -7.26
N GLY A 499 52.19 -22.24 -6.02
CA GLY A 499 51.78 -22.76 -4.70
C GLY A 499 52.53 -21.95 -3.63
N GLY A 500 51.92 -21.59 -2.49
CA GLY A 500 52.55 -20.69 -1.52
C GLY A 500 51.80 -20.53 -0.19
N ASP A 501 52.32 -21.17 0.86
CA ASP A 501 51.87 -21.09 2.25
C ASP A 501 52.26 -19.76 2.91
N GLY A 502 51.53 -19.27 3.92
CA GLY A 502 51.86 -17.99 4.56
C GLY A 502 50.91 -17.35 5.58
N ARG A 503 50.72 -17.96 6.76
CA ARG A 503 50.37 -17.31 8.04
C ARG A 503 49.05 -16.51 8.17
N LYS A 504 48.07 -17.17 8.82
CA LYS A 504 46.94 -16.53 9.50
C LYS A 504 47.41 -15.44 10.50
N ARG A 505 46.92 -14.21 10.39
CA ARG A 505 46.98 -13.19 11.44
C ARG A 505 45.58 -13.06 12.05
N LYS A 506 45.44 -13.28 13.36
CA LYS A 506 44.19 -12.99 14.06
C LYS A 506 44.02 -11.48 14.15
N ILE A 507 42.94 -10.95 13.59
CA ILE A 507 42.45 -9.59 13.88
C ILE A 507 41.57 -9.69 15.13
N LYS A 508 41.62 -8.67 15.97
CA LYS A 508 41.07 -8.67 17.33
C LYS A 508 39.78 -7.86 17.34
N VAL A 509 38.63 -8.53 17.49
CA VAL A 509 37.34 -7.87 17.75
C VAL A 509 37.39 -7.21 19.12
N ASN A 510 36.68 -6.09 19.30
CA ASN A 510 36.68 -5.30 20.52
C ASN A 510 36.01 -6.07 21.68
N PRO A 511 36.67 -6.33 22.82
CA PRO A 511 36.14 -7.20 23.88
C PRO A 511 35.10 -6.54 24.81
N ASP A 512 34.72 -5.28 24.59
CA ASP A 512 33.90 -4.49 25.51
C ASP A 512 32.38 -4.81 25.47
N ILE A 513 31.98 -5.94 24.85
CA ILE A 513 30.61 -6.49 24.96
C ILE A 513 30.32 -7.00 26.38
N LEU A 514 31.35 -7.24 27.20
CA LEU A 514 31.24 -7.80 28.55
C LEU A 514 31.79 -6.85 29.63
N HIS A 515 31.10 -5.74 29.91
CA HIS A 515 30.88 -5.16 31.25
C HIS A 515 30.25 -3.75 31.19
N SER A 516 28.92 -3.67 31.31
CA SER A 516 28.25 -2.46 31.84
C SER A 516 27.42 -2.84 33.06
N SER A 517 28.09 -2.86 34.21
CA SER A 517 27.45 -3.13 35.50
C SER A 517 26.49 -1.99 35.86
N ILE A 518 25.19 -2.19 35.65
CA ILE A 518 24.17 -1.30 36.22
C ILE A 518 24.16 -1.55 37.74
N GLY A 519 24.53 -0.54 38.50
CA GLY A 519 24.55 -0.60 39.96
C GLY A 519 23.13 -0.74 40.52
N PHE A 520 22.91 -1.80 41.30
CA PHE A 520 21.78 -1.88 42.21
C PHE A 520 22.14 -1.13 43.50
N ASP A 521 21.53 0.04 43.71
CA ASP A 521 21.51 0.67 45.03
C ASP A 521 20.37 0.03 45.85
N ASP A 522 20.76 -0.62 46.95
CA ASP A 522 19.90 -1.33 47.90
C ASP A 522 19.53 -0.40 49.06
N ASP A 523 18.27 0.01 49.14
CA ASP A 523 17.77 0.87 50.22
C ASP A 523 16.55 0.23 50.93
N GLN A 524 16.85 -0.80 51.72
CA GLN A 524 15.88 -1.41 52.63
C GLN A 524 15.64 -0.53 53.86
N LYS A 525 14.41 -0.02 54.02
CA LYS A 525 13.86 0.17 55.38
C LYS A 525 12.33 0.23 55.50
N SER A 526 11.85 -0.66 56.36
CA SER A 526 10.74 -0.46 57.31
C SER A 526 9.33 -1.00 57.00
N LEU A 527 9.07 -2.15 57.64
CA LEU A 527 7.96 -2.36 58.58
C LEU A 527 6.50 -2.40 58.08
N SER A 528 6.09 -3.62 57.73
CA SER A 528 5.07 -4.42 58.47
C SER A 528 3.63 -3.93 58.66
N SER A 529 2.72 -4.90 58.46
CA SER A 529 1.38 -5.04 59.06
C SER A 529 0.21 -4.33 58.36
N ILE A 530 -0.72 -5.12 57.80
CA ILE A 530 -2.04 -5.40 58.40
C ILE A 530 -2.67 -6.62 57.69
N SER A 531 -3.53 -7.34 58.39
CA SER A 531 -4.04 -8.67 58.05
C SER A 531 -5.54 -8.73 57.73
N ASN A 532 -5.91 -9.70 56.89
CA ASN A 532 -7.14 -10.51 56.94
C ASN A 532 -8.53 -9.92 56.58
N ARG A 533 -9.32 -10.80 55.90
CA ARG A 533 -10.80 -10.83 55.76
C ARG A 533 -11.44 -9.74 54.87
N SER A 534 -12.56 -9.95 54.17
CA SER A 534 -13.36 -11.17 53.89
C SER A 534 -14.43 -10.88 52.81
N ASP A 535 -14.63 -11.83 51.89
CA ASP A 535 -15.90 -12.47 51.47
C ASP A 535 -17.14 -11.67 50.95
N CYS A 536 -17.97 -12.41 50.20
CA CYS A 536 -19.36 -12.23 49.72
C CYS A 536 -19.76 -11.05 48.79
N GLY A 537 -20.18 -11.43 47.57
CA GLY A 537 -20.61 -10.53 46.49
C GLY A 537 -22.11 -10.15 46.44
N VAL A 538 -22.47 -9.47 45.34
CA VAL A 538 -23.84 -9.13 44.92
C VAL A 538 -23.96 -9.26 43.40
N SER A 539 -25.07 -9.81 42.92
CA SER A 539 -25.41 -9.95 41.49
C SER A 539 -26.42 -8.88 41.04
N SER A 540 -26.28 -8.32 39.84
CA SER A 540 -27.37 -7.72 39.03
C SER A 540 -26.90 -7.34 37.61
N PRO A 541 -27.81 -7.13 36.63
CA PRO A 541 -27.60 -7.68 35.28
C PRO A 541 -27.43 -6.66 34.13
N VAL A 542 -27.30 -7.22 32.92
CA VAL A 542 -27.39 -6.60 31.58
C VAL A 542 -28.32 -5.39 31.46
N ASP A 543 -27.88 -4.33 30.76
CA ASP A 543 -28.18 -4.18 29.32
C ASP A 543 -27.41 -3.01 28.65
N GLY A 544 -27.33 -2.99 27.31
CA GLY A 544 -27.29 -1.73 26.54
C GLY A 544 -25.97 -1.20 25.95
N LEU A 545 -25.77 -1.50 24.65
CA LEU A 545 -25.39 -0.55 23.58
C LEU A 545 -23.89 -0.30 23.22
N SER A 546 -23.46 -1.01 22.17
CA SER A 546 -22.66 -0.55 21.02
C SER A 546 -21.17 -0.17 21.17
N THR A 547 -20.32 -1.14 20.80
CA THR A 547 -18.93 -0.92 20.37
C THR A 547 -18.85 -0.60 18.86
N PRO A 548 -18.14 0.46 18.42
CA PRO A 548 -17.60 0.54 17.07
C PRO A 548 -16.26 -0.21 16.96
N ASP A 549 -16.04 -0.89 15.84
CA ASP A 549 -14.85 -1.72 15.60
C ASP A 549 -13.52 -0.94 15.71
N ILE A 550 -12.58 -1.49 16.48
CA ILE A 550 -11.19 -1.02 16.57
C ILE A 550 -10.36 -1.65 15.45
N ASP A 551 -9.59 -0.83 14.72
CA ASP A 551 -8.51 -1.30 13.85
C ASP A 551 -7.41 -1.98 14.70
N THR A 552 -7.18 -3.28 14.50
CA THR A 552 -6.01 -3.99 15.02
C THR A 552 -4.82 -3.91 14.06
N PRO A 553 -3.66 -3.38 14.50
CA PRO A 553 -2.35 -3.74 13.97
C PRO A 553 -1.88 -5.05 14.65
N ASP A 554 -1.36 -5.99 13.87
CA ASP A 554 -0.69 -7.18 14.41
C ASP A 554 0.60 -6.80 15.18
N GLU A 555 0.69 -7.17 16.46
CA GLU A 555 1.88 -7.75 17.15
C GLU A 555 1.64 -7.88 18.68
N MET A 556 1.44 -9.14 19.16
CA MET A 556 1.59 -9.67 20.55
C MET A 556 0.83 -9.00 21.72
N ASP A 557 0.04 -9.73 22.50
CA ASP A 557 0.52 -10.71 23.51
C ASP A 557 -0.58 -11.75 23.84
N ASP A 558 -0.17 -12.96 24.22
CA ASP A 558 -0.99 -13.87 25.04
C ASP A 558 -0.09 -14.97 25.62
N SER A 559 -0.10 -15.16 26.95
CA SER A 559 0.80 -16.10 27.62
C SER A 559 0.12 -16.95 28.70
N VAL A 560 0.43 -18.25 28.65
CA VAL A 560 0.23 -19.30 29.67
C VAL A 560 -1.22 -19.68 30.03
N LEU A 561 -1.67 -20.81 29.46
CA LEU A 561 -2.08 -21.94 30.29
C LEU A 561 -1.40 -23.22 29.78
N GLU A 562 -0.63 -23.87 30.65
CA GLU A 562 -0.03 -25.18 30.40
C GLU A 562 -1.09 -26.27 30.23
N ARG A 563 -0.87 -27.18 29.28
CA ARG A 563 -1.34 -28.56 29.33
C ARG A 563 -0.49 -29.42 28.41
N ASP A 564 0.08 -30.49 28.97
CA ASP A 564 0.77 -31.53 28.23
C ASP A 564 -0.15 -32.11 27.13
N ASP A 565 0.41 -32.35 25.94
CA ASP A 565 0.43 -33.73 25.46
C ASP A 565 1.64 -34.01 24.56
N SER A 566 2.22 -35.18 24.76
CA SER A 566 3.28 -35.73 23.93
C SER A 566 2.68 -36.63 22.86
N THR A 567 2.84 -36.34 21.57
CA THR A 567 2.74 -37.37 20.52
C THR A 567 3.50 -36.99 19.26
N LEU A 568 3.97 -38.02 18.55
CA LEU A 568 4.95 -37.92 17.46
C LEU A 568 4.29 -37.65 16.10
N SER A 569 5.09 -37.09 15.19
CA SER A 569 4.75 -36.86 13.78
C SER A 569 4.35 -38.15 13.04
N GLU A 570 3.18 -38.13 12.38
CA GLU A 570 2.78 -39.17 11.41
C GLU A 570 3.36 -38.90 10.01
N PRO A 571 3.67 -39.95 9.22
CA PRO A 571 4.17 -39.82 7.85
C PRO A 571 3.06 -39.46 6.84
N ILE A 572 3.45 -38.91 5.70
CA ILE A 572 2.55 -38.50 4.61
C ILE A 572 1.79 -39.72 4.05
N PRO A 573 0.45 -39.67 3.94
CA PRO A 573 -0.34 -40.76 3.34
C PRO A 573 -0.05 -40.95 1.85
N GLU A 574 0.15 -42.20 1.41
CA GLU A 574 0.20 -42.56 0.00
C GLU A 574 -1.24 -42.65 -0.56
N LEU A 575 -1.58 -41.77 -1.50
CA LEU A 575 -2.88 -41.75 -2.18
C LEU A 575 -2.96 -42.85 -3.25
N SER A 576 -4.17 -43.37 -3.48
CA SER A 576 -4.42 -44.30 -4.58
C SER A 576 -4.48 -43.58 -5.93
N ALA A 577 -4.16 -44.29 -7.02
CA ALA A 577 -4.26 -43.76 -8.38
C ALA A 577 -5.70 -43.30 -8.77
N MET A 578 -6.73 -43.71 -8.02
CA MET A 578 -8.11 -43.24 -8.21
C MET A 578 -8.39 -41.92 -7.47
N GLU A 579 -7.67 -41.63 -6.39
CA GLU A 579 -7.70 -40.34 -5.70
C GLU A 579 -6.86 -39.30 -6.48
N GLU A 580 -5.69 -39.70 -6.97
CA GLU A 580 -4.85 -38.88 -7.86
C GLU A 580 -5.61 -38.44 -9.12
N PHE A 581 -6.38 -39.35 -9.75
CA PHE A 581 -7.24 -39.04 -10.91
C PHE A 581 -8.48 -38.19 -10.56
N GLN A 582 -8.86 -38.10 -9.28
CA GLN A 582 -9.88 -37.16 -8.80
C GLN A 582 -9.28 -35.78 -8.50
N GLU A 583 -8.02 -35.71 -8.05
CA GLU A 583 -7.30 -34.45 -7.90
C GLU A 583 -6.94 -33.81 -9.25
N GLU A 584 -6.64 -34.59 -10.31
CA GLU A 584 -6.51 -34.04 -11.67
C GLU A 584 -7.80 -33.35 -12.16
N ARG A 585 -8.98 -33.74 -11.65
CA ARG A 585 -10.28 -33.17 -12.01
C ARG A 585 -10.70 -31.96 -11.18
N SER A 586 -10.04 -31.65 -10.07
CA SER A 586 -10.37 -30.45 -9.28
C SER A 586 -9.78 -29.17 -9.89
N TRP A 587 -8.72 -29.25 -10.70
CA TRP A 587 -8.06 -28.08 -11.26
C TRP A 587 -8.57 -27.73 -12.67
N ARG A 588 -9.35 -26.66 -12.80
CA ARG A 588 -9.73 -26.11 -14.11
C ARG A 588 -8.66 -25.14 -14.60
N THR A 589 -7.99 -25.47 -15.70
CA THR A 589 -7.07 -24.55 -16.37
C THR A 589 -7.86 -23.52 -17.18
N CYS A 590 -7.46 -22.27 -17.13
CA CYS A 590 -8.15 -21.13 -17.74
C CYS A 590 -7.16 -20.07 -18.23
N THR A 591 -7.58 -19.23 -19.17
CA THR A 591 -6.77 -18.09 -19.65
C THR A 591 -7.34 -16.79 -19.09
N VAL A 592 -6.52 -16.01 -18.38
CA VAL A 592 -6.90 -14.70 -17.83
C VAL A 592 -5.79 -13.69 -18.12
N GLY A 593 -6.06 -12.65 -18.90
CA GLY A 593 -5.04 -11.71 -19.37
C GLY A 593 -4.03 -12.31 -20.35
N GLY A 594 -4.40 -13.37 -21.07
CA GLY A 594 -3.49 -14.13 -21.93
C GLY A 594 -2.50 -15.05 -21.20
N LEU A 595 -2.59 -15.15 -19.87
CA LEU A 595 -1.81 -16.08 -19.05
C LEU A 595 -2.66 -17.29 -18.67
N GLU A 596 -2.09 -18.49 -18.77
CA GLU A 596 -2.69 -19.70 -18.21
C GLU A 596 -2.65 -19.67 -16.68
N ARG A 597 -3.78 -19.97 -16.05
CA ARG A 597 -3.95 -20.08 -14.60
C ARG A 597 -4.79 -21.31 -14.28
N LYS A 598 -4.55 -21.93 -13.13
CA LYS A 598 -5.36 -23.04 -12.61
C LYS A 598 -6.30 -22.52 -11.53
N VAL A 599 -7.54 -23.01 -11.54
CA VAL A 599 -8.57 -22.71 -10.53
C VAL A 599 -8.93 -24.01 -9.82
N ASP A 600 -8.83 -23.99 -8.49
CA ASP A 600 -9.29 -25.07 -7.62
C ASP A 600 -10.83 -25.06 -7.57
N MET A 601 -11.45 -25.96 -8.34
CA MET A 601 -12.90 -26.11 -8.43
C MET A 601 -13.52 -26.78 -7.20
N LYS A 602 -12.70 -27.45 -6.37
CA LYS A 602 -13.12 -28.17 -5.14
C LYS A 602 -13.27 -27.18 -4.00
N VAL A 603 -12.32 -26.26 -3.81
CA VAL A 603 -12.39 -25.27 -2.72
C VAL A 603 -13.53 -24.25 -2.91
N ILE A 604 -13.86 -23.91 -4.17
CA ILE A 604 -14.91 -22.93 -4.50
C ILE A 604 -16.30 -23.53 -4.66
N GLU A 605 -16.45 -24.85 -4.68
CA GLU A 605 -17.72 -25.54 -4.95
C GLU A 605 -18.91 -25.00 -4.12
N PRO A 606 -18.80 -24.77 -2.80
CA PRO A 606 -19.91 -24.24 -1.99
C PRO A 606 -20.35 -22.83 -2.40
N TYR A 607 -19.44 -22.05 -3.01
CA TYR A 607 -19.59 -20.63 -3.27
C TYR A 607 -19.92 -20.30 -4.73
N LYS A 608 -19.98 -21.29 -5.64
CA LYS A 608 -20.33 -21.08 -7.08
C LYS A 608 -21.65 -20.34 -7.29
N LYS A 609 -22.59 -20.43 -6.33
CA LYS A 609 -23.86 -19.69 -6.29
C LYS A 609 -23.73 -18.17 -6.19
N VAL A 610 -22.52 -17.65 -5.92
CA VAL A 610 -22.23 -16.21 -5.96
C VAL A 610 -22.52 -15.61 -7.33
N LEU A 611 -22.50 -16.39 -8.41
CA LEU A 611 -22.75 -15.93 -9.77
C LEU A 611 -23.96 -16.67 -10.38
N SER A 612 -24.87 -15.92 -11.01
CA SER A 612 -26.01 -16.47 -11.75
C SER A 612 -26.34 -15.63 -12.98
N HIS A 613 -27.05 -16.24 -13.95
CA HIS A 613 -27.49 -15.59 -15.18
C HIS A 613 -28.95 -15.12 -15.03
N GLY A 614 -29.20 -13.83 -15.26
CA GLY A 614 -30.48 -13.17 -15.04
C GLY A 614 -31.36 -13.01 -16.29
N GLY A 615 -31.03 -13.69 -17.39
CA GLY A 615 -31.70 -13.52 -18.69
C GLY A 615 -30.97 -12.55 -19.62
N TYR A 616 -31.67 -12.03 -20.64
CA TYR A 616 -31.13 -11.09 -21.61
C TYR A 616 -31.96 -9.80 -21.65
N PHE A 617 -31.31 -8.66 -21.94
CA PHE A 617 -31.87 -7.31 -21.84
C PHE A 617 -31.74 -6.50 -23.14
N GLY A 618 -32.82 -5.82 -23.54
CA GLY A 618 -32.84 -4.91 -24.69
C GLY A 618 -32.90 -5.59 -26.05
N GLU A 619 -33.05 -4.79 -27.11
CA GLU A 619 -33.13 -5.26 -28.51
C GLU A 619 -31.85 -6.00 -28.94
N ASP A 620 -30.69 -5.54 -28.45
CA ASP A 620 -29.37 -6.13 -28.67
C ASP A 620 -29.07 -7.37 -27.80
N ARG A 621 -30.04 -7.86 -27.00
CA ARG A 621 -29.93 -9.03 -26.10
C ARG A 621 -28.65 -9.03 -25.26
N HIS A 622 -28.46 -8.02 -24.42
CA HIS A 622 -27.35 -7.99 -23.48
C HIS A 622 -27.53 -9.01 -22.36
N ALA A 623 -26.52 -9.85 -22.08
CA ALA A 623 -26.61 -10.83 -21.00
C ALA A 623 -26.70 -10.14 -19.62
N ILE A 624 -27.64 -10.55 -18.77
CA ILE A 624 -27.76 -10.10 -17.39
C ILE A 624 -26.97 -11.07 -16.51
N ILE A 625 -26.02 -10.56 -15.74
CA ILE A 625 -25.18 -11.35 -14.84
C ILE A 625 -25.39 -10.82 -13.43
N VAL A 626 -25.71 -11.71 -12.49
CA VAL A 626 -26.03 -11.37 -11.10
C VAL A 626 -24.95 -11.92 -10.18
N PHE A 627 -24.25 -11.03 -9.49
CA PHE A 627 -23.31 -11.34 -8.43
C PHE A 627 -23.99 -11.16 -7.07
N SER A 628 -24.20 -12.26 -6.35
CA SER A 628 -24.90 -12.31 -5.06
C SER A 628 -23.91 -12.39 -3.90
N ALA A 629 -23.57 -11.24 -3.32
CA ALA A 629 -22.51 -11.14 -2.32
C ALA A 629 -22.82 -11.89 -1.01
N CYS A 630 -24.09 -12.17 -0.70
CA CYS A 630 -24.53 -12.97 0.44
C CYS A 630 -24.10 -14.45 0.40
N TYR A 631 -23.47 -14.91 -0.70
CA TYR A 631 -22.88 -16.25 -0.85
C TYR A 631 -21.34 -16.24 -0.87
N LEU A 632 -20.70 -15.12 -0.50
CA LEU A 632 -19.25 -15.07 -0.30
C LEU A 632 -18.81 -15.92 0.91
N PRO A 633 -17.56 -16.44 0.92
CA PRO A 633 -16.99 -17.09 2.09
C PRO A 633 -16.84 -16.10 3.26
N ASP A 634 -16.87 -16.61 4.48
CA ASP A 634 -16.59 -15.82 5.69
C ASP A 634 -15.08 -15.79 6.01
N ARG A 635 -14.58 -14.64 6.47
CA ARG A 635 -13.15 -14.40 6.75
C ARG A 635 -12.61 -15.08 8.03
N SER A 636 -13.47 -15.66 8.87
CA SER A 636 -13.05 -16.57 9.96
C SER A 636 -12.35 -17.84 9.44
N ARG A 637 -12.48 -18.15 8.15
CA ARG A 637 -11.82 -19.29 7.49
C ARG A 637 -10.32 -19.05 7.29
N LYS A 638 -9.49 -19.99 7.76
CA LYS A 638 -8.01 -19.91 7.72
C LYS A 638 -7.41 -19.73 6.32
N ASP A 639 -8.08 -20.25 5.29
CA ASP A 639 -7.70 -20.20 3.88
C ASP A 639 -8.54 -19.18 3.05
N TYR A 640 -9.19 -18.21 3.70
CA TYR A 640 -10.09 -17.22 3.06
C TYR A 640 -9.52 -16.60 1.77
N ASP A 641 -8.29 -16.06 1.81
CA ASP A 641 -7.68 -15.41 0.64
C ASP A 641 -7.50 -16.39 -0.54
N TYR A 642 -7.16 -17.66 -0.27
CA TYR A 642 -7.04 -18.71 -1.29
C TYR A 642 -8.40 -19.07 -1.90
N VAL A 643 -9.44 -19.19 -1.08
CA VAL A 643 -10.81 -19.42 -1.59
C VAL A 643 -11.28 -18.24 -2.45
N MET A 644 -11.04 -17.01 -1.99
CA MET A 644 -11.44 -15.79 -2.68
C MET A 644 -10.70 -15.58 -4.00
N ASP A 645 -9.38 -15.81 -4.05
CA ASP A 645 -8.61 -15.70 -5.29
C ASP A 645 -9.07 -16.74 -6.34
N ASN A 646 -9.33 -17.99 -5.93
CA ASN A 646 -9.89 -19.01 -6.82
C ASN A 646 -11.33 -18.68 -7.26
N LEU A 647 -12.18 -18.19 -6.35
CA LEU A 647 -13.57 -17.81 -6.65
C LEU A 647 -13.62 -16.61 -7.62
N PHE A 648 -12.70 -15.66 -7.47
CA PHE A 648 -12.59 -14.53 -8.39
C PHE A 648 -12.06 -14.95 -9.77
N LEU A 649 -11.10 -15.87 -9.83
CA LEU A 649 -10.68 -16.47 -11.12
C LEU A 649 -11.84 -17.22 -11.79
N TYR A 650 -12.62 -18.00 -11.05
CA TYR A 650 -13.85 -18.62 -11.55
C TYR A 650 -14.81 -17.57 -12.13
N VAL A 651 -15.12 -16.50 -11.39
CA VAL A 651 -15.99 -15.42 -11.87
C VAL A 651 -15.42 -14.74 -13.12
N LEU A 652 -14.12 -14.41 -13.16
CA LEU A 652 -13.50 -13.81 -14.35
C LEU A 652 -13.61 -14.73 -15.58
N THR A 653 -13.40 -16.03 -15.40
CA THR A 653 -13.43 -16.99 -16.52
C THR A 653 -14.85 -17.25 -17.02
N THR A 654 -15.84 -17.27 -16.12
CA THR A 654 -17.26 -17.30 -16.52
C THR A 654 -17.66 -16.01 -17.24
N LEU A 655 -17.22 -14.84 -16.77
CA LEU A 655 -17.42 -13.57 -17.49
C LEU A 655 -16.77 -13.61 -18.88
N ASP A 656 -15.55 -14.12 -19.01
CA ASP A 656 -14.83 -14.16 -20.30
C ASP A 656 -15.47 -15.10 -21.32
N GLN A 657 -16.09 -16.19 -20.87
CA GLN A 657 -16.92 -17.09 -21.69
C GLN A 657 -18.21 -16.40 -22.19
N LEU A 658 -18.80 -15.51 -21.39
CA LEU A 658 -20.00 -14.74 -21.73
C LEU A 658 -19.70 -13.50 -22.60
N VAL A 659 -18.44 -13.05 -22.63
CA VAL A 659 -18.00 -11.80 -23.29
C VAL A 659 -17.82 -11.92 -24.82
N ALA A 660 -18.37 -12.97 -25.43
CA ALA A 660 -18.77 -12.91 -26.83
C ALA A 660 -19.79 -11.78 -27.09
N GLU A 661 -20.59 -11.44 -26.07
CA GLU A 661 -21.67 -10.45 -26.14
C GLU A 661 -21.43 -9.27 -25.18
N ASP A 662 -22.27 -8.24 -25.32
CA ASP A 662 -22.36 -7.12 -24.40
C ASP A 662 -23.23 -7.50 -23.18
N TYR A 663 -22.88 -7.03 -21.97
CA TYR A 663 -23.52 -7.54 -20.75
C TYR A 663 -23.75 -6.48 -19.66
N VAL A 664 -24.68 -6.76 -18.75
CA VAL A 664 -24.98 -5.98 -17.55
C VAL A 664 -24.61 -6.80 -16.32
N LEU A 665 -23.96 -6.17 -15.34
CA LEU A 665 -23.61 -6.80 -14.07
C LEU A 665 -24.42 -6.17 -12.92
N ILE A 666 -25.24 -6.99 -12.26
CA ILE A 666 -25.97 -6.62 -11.05
C ILE A 666 -25.19 -7.16 -9.86
N TYR A 667 -24.76 -6.29 -8.94
CA TYR A 667 -24.11 -6.65 -7.69
C TYR A 667 -25.10 -6.50 -6.55
N LEU A 668 -25.67 -7.61 -6.07
CA LEU A 668 -26.59 -7.65 -4.94
C LEU A 668 -25.78 -7.68 -3.63
N HIS A 669 -25.81 -6.58 -2.88
CA HIS A 669 -25.08 -6.44 -1.62
C HIS A 669 -25.95 -6.65 -0.37
N GLY A 670 -27.29 -6.60 -0.51
CA GLY A 670 -28.23 -6.75 0.62
C GLY A 670 -27.95 -8.02 1.45
N ALA A 671 -28.13 -7.92 2.76
CA ALA A 671 -27.87 -9.00 3.73
C ALA A 671 -26.47 -9.66 3.64
N THR A 672 -25.43 -8.92 3.20
CA THR A 672 -24.05 -9.42 3.24
C THR A 672 -23.31 -8.91 4.48
N GLU A 673 -22.70 -9.83 5.23
CA GLU A 673 -21.96 -9.53 6.45
C GLU A 673 -20.61 -8.86 6.16
N ARG A 674 -20.18 -7.95 7.05
CA ARG A 674 -18.90 -7.22 6.92
C ARG A 674 -17.68 -8.15 6.95
N SER A 675 -17.79 -9.29 7.62
CA SER A 675 -16.77 -10.34 7.68
C SER A 675 -16.48 -10.98 6.32
N ALA A 676 -17.49 -11.18 5.46
CA ALA A 676 -17.33 -11.81 4.15
C ALA A 676 -16.65 -10.92 3.10
N MET A 677 -16.47 -9.62 3.40
CA MET A 677 -15.98 -8.63 2.45
C MET A 677 -14.44 -8.66 2.28
N PRO A 678 -13.94 -8.72 1.03
CA PRO A 678 -12.50 -8.69 0.76
C PRO A 678 -11.90 -7.29 1.00
N SER A 679 -10.60 -7.24 1.25
CA SER A 679 -9.88 -5.99 1.49
C SER A 679 -9.85 -5.07 0.26
N PHE A 680 -9.71 -3.75 0.49
CA PHE A 680 -9.50 -2.77 -0.58
C PHE A 680 -8.31 -3.13 -1.50
N GLY A 681 -7.22 -3.64 -0.91
CA GLY A 681 -6.06 -4.12 -1.67
C GLY A 681 -6.41 -5.26 -2.61
N TRP A 682 -7.19 -6.23 -2.14
CA TRP A 682 -7.72 -7.33 -2.94
C TRP A 682 -8.60 -6.83 -4.10
N LEU A 683 -9.56 -5.93 -3.83
CA LEU A 683 -10.43 -5.34 -4.86
C LEU A 683 -9.64 -4.57 -5.94
N LYS A 684 -8.56 -3.88 -5.56
CA LYS A 684 -7.64 -3.22 -6.51
C LYS A 684 -6.91 -4.23 -7.40
N ARG A 685 -6.40 -5.33 -6.83
CA ARG A 685 -5.78 -6.43 -7.62
C ARG A 685 -6.79 -7.04 -8.59
N CYS A 686 -8.03 -7.25 -8.12
CA CYS A 686 -9.12 -7.76 -8.93
C CYS A 686 -9.39 -6.87 -10.16
N TYR A 687 -9.55 -5.56 -9.98
CA TYR A 687 -9.74 -4.63 -11.11
C TYR A 687 -8.58 -4.66 -12.12
N GLN A 688 -7.34 -4.83 -11.66
CA GLN A 688 -6.17 -4.97 -12.53
C GLN A 688 -6.16 -6.29 -13.32
N MET A 689 -6.73 -7.36 -12.76
CA MET A 689 -6.89 -8.66 -13.43
C MET A 689 -8.10 -8.71 -14.39
N ILE A 690 -9.07 -7.80 -14.29
CA ILE A 690 -10.18 -7.72 -15.26
C ILE A 690 -9.62 -7.28 -16.62
N ASP A 691 -9.78 -8.11 -17.63
CA ASP A 691 -9.29 -7.85 -18.98
C ASP A 691 -9.85 -6.58 -19.62
N ARG A 692 -9.12 -6.03 -20.60
CA ARG A 692 -9.57 -4.82 -21.33
C ARG A 692 -10.88 -5.08 -22.10
N ARG A 693 -11.11 -6.33 -22.53
CA ARG A 693 -12.32 -6.79 -23.23
C ARG A 693 -13.54 -6.76 -22.31
N LEU A 694 -13.47 -7.43 -21.16
CA LEU A 694 -14.53 -7.45 -20.13
C LEU A 694 -14.99 -6.01 -19.78
N ARG A 695 -14.04 -5.09 -19.54
CA ARG A 695 -14.32 -3.67 -19.21
C ARG A 695 -14.97 -2.87 -20.35
N LYS A 696 -14.79 -3.28 -21.62
CA LYS A 696 -15.44 -2.66 -22.78
C LYS A 696 -16.90 -3.10 -22.88
N ASN A 697 -17.15 -4.41 -22.88
CA ASN A 697 -18.44 -5.03 -23.17
C ASN A 697 -19.48 -4.90 -22.05
N LEU A 698 -19.04 -4.66 -20.81
CA LEU A 698 -19.92 -4.24 -19.72
C LEU A 698 -20.69 -2.97 -20.12
N LYS A 699 -22.03 -2.95 -20.09
CA LYS A 699 -22.86 -1.76 -20.37
C LYS A 699 -23.24 -1.00 -19.10
N GLY A 700 -23.67 -1.74 -18.07
CA GLY A 700 -24.07 -1.20 -16.77
C GLY A 700 -23.58 -2.09 -15.63
N LEU A 701 -23.25 -1.47 -14.50
CA LEU A 701 -22.87 -2.10 -13.25
C LEU A 701 -23.76 -1.53 -12.13
N TYR A 702 -24.80 -2.26 -11.75
CA TYR A 702 -25.79 -1.83 -10.77
C TYR A 702 -25.45 -2.40 -9.40
N LEU A 703 -25.05 -1.55 -8.46
CA LEU A 703 -24.80 -1.95 -7.07
C LEU A 703 -26.08 -1.76 -6.26
N VAL A 704 -26.69 -2.86 -5.87
CA VAL A 704 -28.01 -2.91 -5.23
C VAL A 704 -27.87 -3.08 -3.73
N HIS A 705 -28.58 -2.25 -2.96
CA HIS A 705 -28.41 -2.08 -1.52
C HIS A 705 -26.97 -1.78 -1.05
N PRO A 706 -26.25 -0.84 -1.67
CA PRO A 706 -24.88 -0.53 -1.30
C PRO A 706 -24.81 0.04 0.13
N THR A 707 -24.08 -0.64 1.01
CA THR A 707 -23.75 -0.13 2.35
C THR A 707 -22.85 1.11 2.26
N PHE A 708 -22.76 1.88 3.34
CA PHE A 708 -21.82 3.01 3.44
C PHE A 708 -20.39 2.58 3.10
N TRP A 709 -19.95 1.42 3.60
CA TRP A 709 -18.64 0.83 3.29
C TRP A 709 -18.43 0.58 1.78
N VAL A 710 -19.42 0.00 1.08
CA VAL A 710 -19.35 -0.19 -0.38
C VAL A 710 -19.33 1.15 -1.12
N LYS A 711 -20.16 2.13 -0.73
CA LYS A 711 -20.15 3.48 -1.33
C LYS A 711 -18.77 4.14 -1.17
N THR A 712 -18.19 4.06 0.02
CA THR A 712 -16.85 4.61 0.33
C THR A 712 -15.74 3.93 -0.47
N ILE A 713 -15.77 2.60 -0.65
CA ILE A 713 -14.78 1.90 -1.48
C ILE A 713 -14.90 2.25 -2.97
N VAL A 714 -16.12 2.38 -3.51
CA VAL A 714 -16.32 2.83 -4.90
C VAL A 714 -15.80 4.25 -5.11
N ILE A 715 -15.97 5.14 -4.12
CA ILE A 715 -15.42 6.50 -4.16
C ILE A 715 -13.87 6.47 -4.07
N MET A 716 -13.31 5.65 -3.16
CA MET A 716 -11.85 5.51 -2.97
C MET A 716 -11.14 4.85 -4.16
N THR A 717 -11.83 3.97 -4.91
CA THR A 717 -11.29 3.34 -6.13
C THR A 717 -11.39 4.21 -7.37
N ARG A 718 -12.22 5.27 -7.37
CA ARG A 718 -12.39 6.21 -8.49
C ARG A 718 -11.09 6.72 -9.17
N PRO A 719 -10.02 7.12 -8.47
CA PRO A 719 -8.77 7.54 -9.12
C PRO A 719 -7.97 6.40 -9.79
N PHE A 720 -8.29 5.14 -9.48
CA PHE A 720 -7.60 3.96 -10.03
C PHE A 720 -8.38 3.23 -11.13
N ILE A 721 -9.66 3.62 -11.33
CA ILE A 721 -10.58 3.03 -12.30
C ILE A 721 -10.76 4.00 -13.46
N SER A 722 -10.80 3.50 -14.69
CA SER A 722 -10.99 4.37 -15.86
C SER A 722 -12.34 5.11 -15.80
N SER A 723 -12.33 6.40 -16.15
CA SER A 723 -13.54 7.25 -16.13
C SER A 723 -14.69 6.68 -16.98
N LYS A 724 -14.36 5.99 -18.08
CA LYS A 724 -15.33 5.27 -18.94
C LYS A 724 -15.97 4.06 -18.26
N PHE A 725 -15.28 3.40 -17.32
CA PHE A 725 -15.84 2.32 -16.51
C PHE A 725 -16.65 2.87 -15.34
N TYR A 726 -16.15 3.89 -14.64
CA TYR A 726 -16.85 4.52 -13.52
C TYR A 726 -18.23 5.09 -13.93
N ARG A 727 -18.35 5.63 -15.15
CA ARG A 727 -19.65 6.08 -15.71
C ARG A 727 -20.70 4.98 -15.92
N LYS A 728 -20.30 3.71 -15.92
CA LYS A 728 -21.20 2.55 -16.04
C LYS A 728 -21.74 2.10 -14.67
N LEU A 729 -21.18 2.61 -13.59
CA LEU A 729 -21.55 2.23 -12.22
C LEU A 729 -22.71 3.11 -11.73
N ALA A 730 -23.79 2.46 -11.33
CA ALA A 730 -24.94 3.10 -10.68
C ALA A 730 -25.23 2.45 -9.32
N PHE A 731 -25.61 3.26 -8.34
CA PHE A 731 -26.08 2.80 -7.03
C PHE A 731 -27.61 2.72 -7.06
N VAL A 732 -28.16 1.59 -6.62
CA VAL A 732 -29.59 1.28 -6.60
C VAL A 732 -29.95 0.91 -5.16
N ASN A 733 -30.95 1.56 -4.57
CA ASN A 733 -31.22 1.48 -3.13
C ASN A 733 -32.34 0.49 -2.77
N SER A 734 -33.25 0.18 -3.72
CA SER A 734 -34.33 -0.83 -3.57
C SER A 734 -34.39 -1.81 -4.76
N LEU A 735 -35.06 -2.95 -4.58
CA LEU A 735 -35.34 -3.89 -5.68
C LEU A 735 -36.36 -3.33 -6.68
N GLU A 736 -37.23 -2.41 -6.27
CA GLU A 736 -38.15 -1.69 -7.15
C GLU A 736 -37.41 -0.76 -8.12
N GLU A 737 -36.42 0.00 -7.63
CA GLU A 737 -35.56 0.86 -8.47
C GLU A 737 -34.76 0.02 -9.48
N LEU A 738 -34.33 -1.20 -9.10
CA LEU A 738 -33.71 -2.15 -10.03
C LEU A 738 -34.67 -2.63 -11.13
N GLY A 739 -35.93 -2.90 -10.78
CA GLY A 739 -36.96 -3.34 -11.72
C GLY A 739 -37.35 -2.29 -12.76
N GLY A 740 -37.13 -1.01 -12.49
CA GLY A 740 -37.23 0.07 -13.48
C GLY A 740 -36.06 0.13 -14.47
N LEU A 741 -34.95 -0.59 -14.21
CA LEU A 741 -33.71 -0.54 -15.00
C LEU A 741 -33.42 -1.83 -15.78
N VAL A 742 -33.87 -2.99 -15.28
CA VAL A 742 -33.61 -4.32 -15.87
C VAL A 742 -34.86 -5.22 -15.67
N PRO A 743 -35.27 -6.03 -16.67
CA PRO A 743 -36.39 -6.96 -16.52
C PRO A 743 -36.09 -8.01 -15.46
N MET A 744 -36.97 -8.11 -14.46
CA MET A 744 -36.74 -8.95 -13.27
C MET A 744 -37.19 -10.41 -13.43
N GLU A 745 -37.88 -10.75 -14.53
CA GLU A 745 -38.55 -12.04 -14.76
C GLU A 745 -37.63 -13.27 -14.61
N TYR A 746 -36.33 -13.10 -14.90
CA TYR A 746 -35.32 -14.17 -14.83
C TYR A 746 -34.19 -13.85 -13.84
N VAL A 747 -34.28 -12.77 -13.07
CA VAL A 747 -33.23 -12.32 -12.16
C VAL A 747 -33.31 -13.07 -10.83
N CYS A 748 -32.37 -13.99 -10.61
CA CYS A 748 -32.27 -14.79 -9.38
C CYS A 748 -31.82 -13.95 -8.17
N ILE A 749 -32.76 -13.28 -7.49
CA ILE A 749 -32.53 -12.58 -6.23
C ILE A 749 -32.57 -13.59 -5.06
N PRO A 750 -31.51 -13.69 -4.22
CA PRO A 750 -31.51 -14.50 -3.00
C PRO A 750 -32.57 -14.05 -1.98
N ASP A 751 -33.19 -14.98 -1.26
CA ASP A 751 -34.25 -14.65 -0.30
C ASP A 751 -33.77 -13.75 0.86
N LYS A 752 -32.50 -13.89 1.27
CA LYS A 752 -31.84 -12.97 2.21
C LYS A 752 -31.88 -11.50 1.72
N VAL A 753 -31.71 -11.28 0.42
CA VAL A 753 -31.72 -9.92 -0.18
C VAL A 753 -33.15 -9.37 -0.22
N LYS A 754 -34.15 -10.22 -0.51
CA LYS A 754 -35.58 -9.83 -0.48
C LYS A 754 -36.05 -9.47 0.93
N GLN A 755 -35.61 -10.23 1.94
CA GLN A 755 -35.89 -9.93 3.35
C GLN A 755 -35.30 -8.57 3.75
N PHE A 756 -34.04 -8.30 3.37
CA PHE A 756 -33.38 -7.03 3.64
C PHE A 756 -34.01 -5.82 2.92
N ASP A 757 -34.50 -5.98 1.69
CA ASP A 757 -35.29 -4.96 0.97
C ASP A 757 -36.61 -4.68 1.71
N ALA A 758 -37.33 -5.72 2.12
CA ALA A 758 -38.58 -5.59 2.89
C ALA A 758 -38.39 -4.95 4.27
N GLU A 759 -37.32 -5.30 5.00
CA GLU A 759 -36.98 -4.66 6.28
C GLU A 759 -36.70 -3.16 6.10
N ARG A 760 -35.95 -2.77 5.06
CA ARG A 760 -35.67 -1.36 4.76
C ARG A 760 -36.87 -0.55 4.30
N LEU A 761 -37.85 -1.19 3.66
CA LEU A 761 -39.13 -0.56 3.29
C LEU A 761 -40.07 -0.35 4.50
N LEU A 762 -39.71 -0.88 5.68
CA LEU A 762 -40.43 -0.66 6.94
C LEU A 762 -39.72 0.35 7.87
N GLU A 763 -38.42 0.61 7.66
CA GLU A 763 -37.60 1.55 8.44
C GLU A 763 -37.55 2.99 7.86
N GLY A 764 -38.03 3.19 6.62
CA GLY A 764 -38.01 4.47 5.88
C GLY A 764 -39.39 5.08 5.67
#